data_AF-A0A4V1L4Y4-F1
#
_entry.id   AF-A0A4V1L4Y4-F1
#
_cell.length_a   1.000
_cell.length_b   1.000
_cell.length_c   1.000
_cell.angle_alpha   90.00
_cell.angle_beta   90.00
_cell.angle_gamma   90.00
#
_symmetry.space_group_name_H-M   'P 1'
#
loop_
_entity.id
_entity.type
_entity.pdbx_description
1 polymer ?
#
loop_
_entity_poly.entity_id
_entity_poly.type
_entity_poly.pdbx_seq_one_letter_code
_entity_poly.pdbx_strand_id
1 'polypeptide(L)'
;MNSPRLLSSQSPRDLEAIVLEHYTWLLDWAHQLTRGTSEEAEDLVQDLCVRLVRMKNKPDLPDADQARAYLYKALRNLFLSKRLRHGHDAVAGLLVVDFDSVAWAMSAVDRSKLLYVRSDLARICEYACIRRKSSRAAAALILRFFIGYLPTETMAILKSKRAGVDTLTQTARLEAKAYLERPSVLRFLDRSDKKPQASSKNLPEQSDALFAELLHRIFAEPEGQCFPAGFLNDRYGTSIEIPFGTDEIAHLVSCHACLHLATEILALPDLTLQFLPDIPSSGEAGPPPARSEKTDLKKLRRKLRETYEHRPSKLQIIVDGVVRGVQTIAGASSKVQIALQPLSKPGFVEILSEQGLGLLYLDLQPDEPGLPNTQHAEVELSDGRQLSVSLTWSEGAPVVHVSYYDPLFESEGDGPPSGAAEATQRRTAGSAVSQTSPLEGTSSPNWIDHIRTRIRDWWRTAGIFALVACFVLLAVIGLRHQSRSKLQTPSALTLLSRSEEKLKVSTPVHGAVRSKFSLDVTRRDSRTTNHLEVEALRSSDLPLRVVRLRAANGTLVAAQEVDARGKETNFSGYGTRPMPETQLETVSTDGVWRCPPDAKSFKDLVAGASDVYVNEVKGGYEVGFRRSPILNQPTIVEATLQIESESMRPVVETLELQQGDAKREYRFREVGYEILPASSVHDGDFRLTSISEGKRAAATGGAIARTDTAQLILEVLEVLSKQQQQVQDSVDVERGQNNEVVVSGVLQSSAQKQIFIEKLGSSPGFNALTIELHSPDGPGAYGSSTARTLTVDTQVSIEDGHLPWEGLLRDPLQAQGFEGPELDARIRASAAALIEAGAALHREAWVADQIATKDFTSDELQAMHPEKRARWLALLKLHLDACAKHANLIENTIAIPLRSHDATGASPAASPFSTVVEFRGGFTSLVRASKKLDSSLASGFALSPESQPPSITPAELEELITNLQAEESWLEATIDRLHETPSQRHKT
;
A
#
# COMPACT_ATOMS: atom_id res chain seq x y z
N MET A 1 -72.27 10.06 17.98
CA MET A 1 -71.79 9.11 16.95
C MET A 1 -70.68 9.85 16.20
N ASN A 2 -69.37 9.68 16.45
CA ASN A 2 -68.59 8.48 16.84
C ASN A 2 -68.93 7.32 15.89
N SER A 3 -68.02 6.72 15.10
CA SER A 3 -66.54 6.70 15.16
C SER A 3 -65.92 6.41 13.75
N PRO A 4 -64.59 6.16 13.53
CA PRO A 4 -63.83 7.16 12.75
C PRO A 4 -62.68 6.63 11.81
N ARG A 5 -61.88 7.58 11.29
CA ARG A 5 -60.39 7.56 11.13
C ARG A 5 -59.65 6.73 10.04
N LEU A 6 -58.65 7.43 9.48
CA LEU A 6 -57.27 7.04 9.14
C LEU A 6 -57.00 6.10 7.94
N LEU A 7 -56.54 6.72 6.85
CA LEU A 7 -55.33 6.28 6.15
C LEU A 7 -54.24 7.33 6.39
N SER A 8 -53.45 7.16 7.44
CA SER A 8 -52.22 7.93 7.62
C SER A 8 -51.15 7.37 6.69
N SER A 9 -50.72 8.13 5.70
CA SER A 9 -49.44 7.91 5.02
C SER A 9 -48.30 8.18 6.02
N GLN A 10 -47.95 7.16 6.80
CA GLN A 10 -46.76 7.24 7.63
C GLN A 10 -45.55 7.23 6.68
N SER A 11 -44.73 8.28 6.76
CA SER A 11 -43.39 8.24 6.15
C SER A 11 -42.67 6.99 6.68
N PRO A 12 -41.95 6.22 5.84
CA PRO A 12 -41.22 5.05 6.32
C PRO A 12 -40.33 5.47 7.49
N ARG A 13 -40.51 4.80 8.63
CA ARG A 13 -39.75 5.08 9.86
C ARG A 13 -38.26 5.07 9.53
N ASP A 14 -37.53 6.06 10.02
CA ASP A 14 -36.11 6.13 9.71
C ASP A 14 -35.34 4.96 10.35
N LEU A 15 -34.55 4.24 9.56
CA LEU A 15 -33.79 3.08 10.03
C LEU A 15 -32.78 3.46 11.12
N GLU A 16 -32.20 4.67 11.09
CA GLU A 16 -31.34 5.15 12.19
C GLU A 16 -32.13 5.17 13.51
N ALA A 17 -33.34 5.74 13.51
CA ALA A 17 -34.21 5.77 14.69
C ALA A 17 -34.65 4.37 15.15
N ILE A 18 -35.02 3.47 14.22
CA ILE A 18 -35.38 2.07 14.56
C ILE A 18 -34.20 1.34 15.20
N VAL A 19 -33.00 1.50 14.64
CA VAL A 19 -31.78 0.84 15.13
C VAL A 19 -31.37 1.39 16.50
N LEU A 20 -31.48 2.70 16.73
CA LEU A 20 -31.21 3.31 18.03
C LEU A 20 -32.24 2.88 19.10
N GLU A 21 -33.53 2.83 18.75
CA GLU A 21 -34.60 2.28 19.63
C GLU A 21 -34.30 0.83 20.08
N HIS A 22 -33.54 0.07 19.27
CA HIS A 22 -33.21 -1.34 19.50
C HIS A 22 -31.73 -1.60 19.82
N TYR A 23 -30.92 -0.57 20.07
CA TYR A 23 -29.45 -0.71 20.18
C TYR A 23 -29.02 -1.63 21.33
N THR A 24 -29.58 -1.44 22.53
CA THR A 24 -29.29 -2.27 23.71
C THR A 24 -29.69 -3.73 23.49
N TRP A 25 -30.87 -3.95 22.91
CA TRP A 25 -31.38 -5.28 22.56
C TRP A 25 -30.51 -5.97 21.50
N LEU A 26 -29.99 -5.22 20.51
CA LEU A 26 -29.03 -5.75 19.54
C LEU A 26 -27.69 -6.12 20.18
N LEU A 27 -27.23 -5.33 21.16
CA LEU A 27 -26.00 -5.61 21.90
C LEU A 27 -26.13 -6.87 22.76
N ASP A 28 -27.26 -7.07 23.44
CA ASP A 28 -27.56 -8.30 24.19
C ASP A 28 -27.53 -9.55 23.29
N TRP A 29 -28.06 -9.47 22.07
CA TRP A 29 -27.96 -10.56 21.09
C TRP A 29 -26.55 -10.73 20.53
N ALA A 30 -25.83 -9.64 20.30
CA ALA A 30 -24.45 -9.68 19.84
C ALA A 30 -23.55 -10.39 20.86
N HIS A 31 -23.66 -10.06 22.16
CA HIS A 31 -22.94 -10.76 23.23
C HIS A 31 -23.22 -12.27 23.26
N GLN A 32 -24.46 -12.70 22.99
CA GLN A 32 -24.80 -14.12 22.90
C GLN A 32 -24.15 -14.80 21.69
N LEU A 33 -24.07 -14.11 20.54
CA LEU A 33 -23.42 -14.62 19.33
C LEU A 33 -21.89 -14.69 19.48
N THR A 34 -21.26 -13.66 20.06
CA THR A 34 -19.79 -13.58 20.24
C THR A 34 -19.27 -14.36 21.46
N ARG A 35 -20.17 -14.91 22.31
CA ARG A 35 -19.85 -15.62 23.55
C ARG A 35 -19.24 -14.74 24.65
N GLY A 36 -19.64 -13.47 24.70
CA GLY A 36 -19.34 -12.56 25.81
C GLY A 36 -18.14 -11.62 25.65
N THR A 37 -17.49 -11.58 24.48
CA THR A 37 -16.52 -10.53 24.13
C THR A 37 -17.26 -9.21 23.90
N SER A 38 -17.04 -8.21 24.77
CA SER A 38 -17.77 -6.91 24.69
C SER A 38 -17.40 -6.12 23.44
N GLU A 39 -16.11 -6.01 23.14
CA GLU A 39 -15.58 -5.27 21.99
C GLU A 39 -16.13 -5.84 20.68
N GLU A 40 -16.05 -7.16 20.49
CA GLU A 40 -16.57 -7.83 19.28
C GLU A 40 -18.10 -7.70 19.14
N ALA A 41 -18.83 -7.65 20.26
CA ALA A 41 -20.28 -7.44 20.25
C ALA A 41 -20.64 -5.99 19.89
N GLU A 42 -19.96 -5.00 20.47
CA GLU A 42 -20.07 -3.58 20.12
C GLU A 42 -19.76 -3.36 18.63
N ASP A 43 -18.66 -3.94 18.12
CA ASP A 43 -18.28 -3.86 16.70
C ASP A 43 -19.31 -4.51 15.77
N LEU A 44 -19.88 -5.65 16.17
CA LEU A 44 -20.91 -6.34 15.38
C LEU A 44 -22.18 -5.49 15.25
N VAL A 45 -22.63 -4.84 16.31
CA VAL A 45 -23.78 -3.93 16.27
C VAL A 45 -23.46 -2.69 15.45
N GLN A 46 -22.28 -2.07 15.65
CA GLN A 46 -21.89 -0.87 14.89
C GLN A 46 -21.79 -1.14 13.38
N ASP A 47 -21.20 -2.26 12.96
CA ASP A 47 -21.13 -2.65 11.55
C ASP A 47 -22.52 -2.84 10.94
N LEU A 48 -23.46 -3.43 11.70
CA LEU A 48 -24.85 -3.56 11.29
C LEU A 48 -25.50 -2.18 11.12
N CYS A 49 -25.31 -1.27 12.09
CA CYS A 49 -25.84 0.09 12.02
C CYS A 49 -25.37 0.82 10.75
N VAL A 50 -24.06 0.81 10.46
CA VAL A 50 -23.48 1.44 9.26
C VAL A 50 -24.10 0.90 7.97
N ARG A 51 -24.30 -0.42 7.88
CA ARG A 51 -24.90 -1.06 6.69
C ARG A 51 -26.35 -0.65 6.48
N LEU A 52 -27.15 -0.60 7.56
CA LEU A 52 -28.57 -0.26 7.49
C LEU A 52 -28.80 1.22 7.20
N VAL A 53 -28.03 2.12 7.80
CA VAL A 53 -28.12 3.57 7.56
C VAL A 53 -27.77 3.92 6.10
N ARG A 54 -26.82 3.21 5.49
CA ARG A 54 -26.44 3.41 4.07
C ARG A 54 -27.36 2.73 3.06
N MET A 55 -28.37 1.97 3.49
CA MET A 55 -29.24 1.22 2.58
C MET A 55 -30.25 2.15 1.88
N LYS A 56 -30.01 2.46 0.60
CA LYS A 56 -30.85 3.34 -0.23
C LYS A 56 -32.29 2.78 -0.37
N ASN A 57 -32.41 1.47 -0.56
CA ASN A 57 -33.68 0.76 -0.60
C ASN A 57 -34.05 0.24 0.81
N LYS A 58 -34.60 1.11 1.66
CA LYS A 58 -35.00 0.74 3.03
C LYS A 58 -36.13 -0.33 2.98
N PRO A 59 -36.03 -1.45 3.72
CA PRO A 59 -37.14 -2.39 3.84
C PRO A 59 -38.33 -1.72 4.56
N ASP A 60 -39.55 -2.03 4.13
CA ASP A 60 -40.74 -1.59 4.84
C ASP A 60 -40.89 -2.39 6.14
N LEU A 61 -40.85 -1.69 7.28
CA LEU A 61 -40.89 -2.27 8.63
C LEU A 61 -42.01 -1.57 9.42
N PRO A 62 -43.29 -1.84 9.10
CA PRO A 62 -44.44 -1.15 9.69
C PRO A 62 -44.70 -1.53 11.16
N ASP A 63 -44.13 -2.64 11.63
CA ASP A 63 -44.35 -3.19 12.97
C ASP A 63 -43.02 -3.45 13.71
N ALA A 64 -43.04 -3.29 15.04
CA ALA A 64 -41.87 -3.43 15.90
C ALA A 64 -41.35 -4.88 15.95
N ASP A 65 -42.23 -5.88 15.89
CA ASP A 65 -41.80 -7.29 15.86
C ASP A 65 -41.19 -7.66 14.50
N GLN A 66 -41.69 -7.08 13.40
CA GLN A 66 -41.08 -7.21 12.07
C GLN A 66 -39.70 -6.53 12.02
N ALA A 67 -39.57 -5.33 12.58
CA ALA A 67 -38.29 -4.64 12.72
C ALA A 67 -37.28 -5.48 13.52
N ARG A 68 -37.67 -6.03 14.67
CA ARG A 68 -36.82 -6.93 15.47
C ARG A 68 -36.42 -8.19 14.71
N ALA A 69 -37.36 -8.84 14.03
CA ALA A 69 -37.08 -10.04 13.25
C ALA A 69 -36.07 -9.77 12.12
N TYR A 70 -36.22 -8.65 11.41
CA TYR A 70 -35.30 -8.20 10.37
C TYR A 70 -33.92 -7.86 10.93
N LEU A 71 -33.85 -7.04 11.99
CA LEU A 71 -32.60 -6.63 12.63
C LEU A 71 -31.81 -7.84 13.17
N TYR A 72 -32.49 -8.81 13.80
CA TYR A 72 -31.84 -10.05 14.24
C TYR A 72 -31.37 -10.93 13.07
N LYS A 73 -32.16 -11.05 11.98
CA LYS A 73 -31.72 -11.73 10.74
C LYS A 73 -30.43 -11.09 10.21
N ALA A 74 -30.40 -9.77 10.10
CA ALA A 74 -29.25 -9.03 9.59
C ALA A 74 -28.02 -9.12 10.52
N LEU A 75 -28.19 -9.00 11.85
CA LEU A 75 -27.12 -9.21 12.84
C LEU A 75 -26.52 -10.61 12.73
N ARG A 76 -27.38 -11.64 12.63
CA ARG A 76 -26.97 -13.03 12.49
C ARG A 76 -26.26 -13.30 11.16
N ASN A 77 -26.76 -12.73 10.06
CA ASN A 77 -26.12 -12.84 8.74
C ASN A 77 -24.72 -12.22 8.74
N LEU A 78 -24.58 -11.01 9.30
CA LEU A 78 -23.28 -10.34 9.49
C LEU A 78 -22.33 -11.19 10.35
N PHE A 79 -22.81 -11.76 11.47
CA PHE A 79 -22.00 -12.63 12.33
C PHE A 79 -21.54 -13.91 11.62
N LEU A 80 -22.46 -14.60 10.93
CA LEU A 80 -22.13 -15.78 10.12
C LEU A 80 -21.10 -15.43 9.04
N SER A 81 -21.26 -14.28 8.39
CA SER A 81 -20.34 -13.81 7.37
C SER A 81 -18.95 -13.47 7.93
N LYS A 82 -18.86 -12.75 9.06
CA LYS A 82 -17.59 -12.53 9.78
C LYS A 82 -16.91 -13.87 10.14
N ARG A 83 -17.68 -14.84 10.65
CA ARG A 83 -17.15 -16.14 11.08
C ARG A 83 -16.70 -17.03 9.92
N LEU A 84 -17.43 -17.07 8.81
CA LEU A 84 -17.06 -17.87 7.62
C LEU A 84 -15.86 -17.28 6.87
N ARG A 85 -15.63 -15.96 6.97
CA ARG A 85 -14.40 -15.31 6.48
C ARG A 85 -13.19 -15.49 7.39
N HIS A 86 -13.37 -15.91 8.64
CA HIS A 86 -12.29 -15.99 9.63
C HIS A 86 -11.38 -17.19 9.31
N GLY A 87 -10.41 -16.96 8.40
CA GLY A 87 -9.57 -17.98 7.77
C GLY A 87 -9.46 -17.90 6.24
N HIS A 88 -10.18 -16.98 5.57
CA HIS A 88 -10.16 -16.85 4.11
C HIS A 88 -9.70 -15.46 3.63
N ASP A 89 -8.38 -15.26 3.62
CA ASP A 89 -7.51 -14.54 2.66
C ASP A 89 -7.92 -13.22 1.97
N ALA A 90 -8.97 -12.54 2.44
CA ALA A 90 -9.29 -11.18 2.06
C ALA A 90 -8.22 -10.17 2.50
N VAL A 91 -7.91 -10.23 3.79
CA VAL A 91 -7.06 -9.28 4.53
C VAL A 91 -5.65 -9.87 4.77
N ALA A 92 -5.48 -11.18 4.63
CA ALA A 92 -4.25 -11.89 5.00
C ALA A 92 -3.01 -11.49 4.19
N GLY A 93 -3.19 -10.91 3.00
CA GLY A 93 -2.14 -10.37 2.14
C GLY A 93 -1.93 -8.86 2.23
N LEU A 94 -2.63 -8.14 3.11
CA LEU A 94 -2.40 -6.72 3.36
C LEU A 94 -1.30 -6.53 4.41
N LEU A 95 -0.39 -5.60 4.14
CA LEU A 95 0.55 -5.13 5.15
C LEU A 95 -0.15 -4.10 6.05
N VAL A 96 0.42 -3.89 7.24
CA VAL A 96 -0.12 -2.98 8.25
C VAL A 96 -0.36 -1.55 7.70
N VAL A 97 0.47 -1.11 6.76
CA VAL A 97 0.38 0.21 6.11
C VAL A 97 -0.69 0.30 5.00
N ASP A 98 -1.19 -0.83 4.50
CA ASP A 98 -2.26 -0.85 3.47
C ASP A 98 -3.61 -0.43 4.03
N PHE A 99 -3.80 -0.56 5.35
CA PHE A 99 -5.02 -0.11 6.01
C PHE A 99 -5.13 1.41 6.05
N ASP A 100 -6.37 1.87 6.16
CA ASP A 100 -6.70 3.29 6.16
C ASP A 100 -6.33 4.00 7.46
N SER A 101 -6.32 3.30 8.60
CA SER A 101 -5.82 3.82 9.87
C SER A 101 -5.18 2.72 10.71
N VAL A 102 -4.32 3.09 11.65
CA VAL A 102 -3.75 2.15 12.63
C VAL A 102 -4.85 1.55 13.51
N ALA A 103 -5.94 2.28 13.80
CA ALA A 103 -7.13 1.77 14.49
C ALA A 103 -7.78 0.61 13.74
N TRP A 104 -7.97 0.76 12.42
CA TRP A 104 -8.49 -0.31 11.58
C TRP A 104 -7.51 -1.48 11.44
N ALA A 105 -6.21 -1.19 11.25
CA ALA A 105 -5.17 -2.22 11.18
C ALA A 105 -5.15 -3.11 12.44
N MET A 106 -5.33 -2.50 13.63
CA MET A 106 -5.31 -3.23 14.89
C MET A 106 -6.58 -4.04 15.16
N SER A 107 -7.74 -3.63 14.64
CA SER A 107 -8.97 -4.43 14.73
C SER A 107 -9.05 -5.55 13.68
N ALA A 108 -8.38 -5.38 12.53
CA ALA A 108 -8.43 -6.32 11.42
C ALA A 108 -7.43 -7.49 11.51
N VAL A 109 -6.33 -7.34 12.27
CA VAL A 109 -5.27 -8.36 12.36
C VAL A 109 -5.48 -9.32 13.54
N ASP A 110 -5.21 -10.60 13.31
CA ASP A 110 -5.24 -11.65 14.35
C ASP A 110 -4.35 -11.30 15.56
N ARG A 111 -4.88 -11.52 16.76
CA ARG A 111 -4.19 -11.37 18.05
C ARG A 111 -2.84 -12.09 18.09
N SER A 112 -2.68 -13.21 17.38
CA SER A 112 -1.41 -13.94 17.29
C SER A 112 -0.28 -13.14 16.59
N LYS A 113 -0.62 -12.20 15.71
CA LYS A 113 0.34 -11.42 14.89
C LYS A 113 0.64 -10.03 15.45
N LEU A 114 -0.03 -9.60 16.53
CA LEU A 114 0.08 -8.24 17.09
C LEU A 114 1.51 -7.80 17.45
N LEU A 115 2.39 -8.74 17.85
CA LEU A 115 3.78 -8.42 18.15
C LEU A 115 4.55 -7.92 16.91
N TYR A 116 4.36 -8.57 15.76
CA TYR A 116 4.97 -8.14 14.49
C TYR A 116 4.35 -6.82 14.02
N VAL A 117 3.02 -6.71 14.09
CA VAL A 117 2.31 -5.48 13.72
C VAL A 117 2.79 -4.28 14.53
N ARG A 118 3.02 -4.44 15.84
CA ARG A 118 3.56 -3.37 16.70
C ARG A 118 4.97 -2.96 16.31
N SER A 119 5.83 -3.91 15.95
CA SER A 119 7.16 -3.63 15.41
C SER A 119 7.08 -2.87 14.08
N ASP A 120 6.20 -3.28 13.18
CA ASP A 120 6.01 -2.62 11.88
C ASP A 120 5.42 -1.21 12.03
N LEU A 121 4.44 -1.01 12.93
CA LEU A 121 3.89 0.32 13.24
C LEU A 121 4.97 1.29 13.73
N ALA A 122 5.88 0.83 14.60
CA ALA A 122 6.99 1.66 15.05
C ALA A 122 7.96 2.02 13.91
N ARG A 123 8.21 1.10 12.97
CA ARG A 123 9.06 1.35 11.78
C ARG A 123 8.37 2.24 10.75
N ILE A 124 7.06 2.11 10.53
CA ILE A 124 6.29 3.02 9.68
C ILE A 124 6.28 4.43 10.30
N CYS A 125 6.19 4.54 11.63
CA CYS A 125 6.25 5.80 12.36
C CYS A 125 7.64 6.45 12.22
N GLU A 126 8.71 5.67 12.36
CA GLU A 126 10.09 6.12 12.12
C GLU A 126 10.27 6.64 10.69
N TYR A 127 9.84 5.88 9.68
CA TYR A 127 9.82 6.30 8.28
C TYR A 127 9.10 7.66 8.11
N ALA A 128 7.89 7.79 8.65
CA ALA A 128 7.09 9.00 8.51
C ALA A 128 7.75 10.22 9.18
N CYS A 129 8.35 10.04 10.37
CA CYS A 129 9.08 11.09 11.07
C CYS A 129 10.35 11.54 10.33
N ILE A 130 11.08 10.63 9.68
CA ILE A 130 12.26 10.99 8.86
C ILE A 130 11.81 11.68 7.57
N ARG A 131 10.80 11.14 6.88
CA ARG A 131 10.41 11.52 5.52
C ARG A 131 9.56 12.79 5.44
N ARG A 132 8.85 13.19 6.50
CA ARG A 132 7.96 14.38 6.50
C ARG A 132 8.62 15.68 6.03
N LYS A 133 9.93 15.87 6.28
CA LYS A 133 10.69 17.06 5.84
C LYS A 133 10.89 17.13 4.33
N SER A 134 11.04 15.98 3.68
CA SER A 134 11.42 15.87 2.27
C SER A 134 10.29 15.38 1.35
N SER A 135 9.12 15.02 1.91
CA SER A 135 7.95 14.68 1.13
C SER A 135 6.64 14.94 1.87
N ARG A 136 5.72 15.62 1.18
CA ARG A 136 4.31 15.78 1.57
C ARG A 136 3.59 14.43 1.76
N ALA A 137 4.07 13.37 1.13
CA ALA A 137 3.47 12.04 1.19
C ALA A 137 3.50 11.49 2.63
N ALA A 138 4.64 11.62 3.33
CA ALA A 138 4.76 11.20 4.72
C ALA A 138 3.87 12.01 5.67
N ALA A 139 3.59 13.27 5.36
CA ALA A 139 2.63 14.07 6.13
C ALA A 139 1.18 13.64 5.88
N ALA A 140 0.81 13.30 4.65
CA ALA A 140 -0.48 12.67 4.36
C ALA A 140 -0.63 11.33 5.09
N LEU A 141 0.44 10.53 5.20
CA LEU A 141 0.46 9.30 6.00
C LEU A 141 0.26 9.57 7.50
N ILE A 142 0.91 10.58 8.07
CA ILE A 142 0.70 10.96 9.49
C ILE A 142 -0.78 11.31 9.75
N LEU A 143 -1.37 12.17 8.92
CA LEU A 143 -2.77 12.58 9.06
C LEU A 143 -3.73 11.40 8.84
N ARG A 144 -3.60 10.69 7.71
CA ARG A 144 -4.54 9.64 7.27
C ARG A 144 -4.44 8.38 8.13
N PHE A 145 -3.22 7.89 8.35
CA PHE A 145 -2.98 6.55 8.91
C PHE A 145 -2.77 6.56 10.42
N PHE A 146 -1.89 7.43 10.95
CA PHE A 146 -1.59 7.48 12.39
C PHE A 146 -2.66 8.22 13.19
N ILE A 147 -3.06 9.41 12.75
CA ILE A 147 -4.06 10.23 13.45
C ILE A 147 -5.50 9.82 13.06
N GLY A 148 -5.67 9.25 11.86
CA GLY A 148 -6.93 8.68 11.41
C GLY A 148 -7.89 9.69 10.79
N TYR A 149 -7.41 10.87 10.35
CA TYR A 149 -8.22 11.82 9.60
C TYR A 149 -8.75 11.19 8.31
N LEU A 150 -9.97 11.56 7.93
CA LEU A 150 -10.58 11.10 6.69
C LEU A 150 -9.92 11.80 5.48
N PRO A 151 -10.08 11.27 4.25
CA PRO A 151 -9.60 11.92 3.05
C PRO A 151 -10.06 13.39 2.91
N THR A 152 -11.35 13.69 3.14
CA THR A 152 -11.86 15.08 3.10
C THR A 152 -11.27 15.99 4.18
N GLU A 153 -11.02 15.43 5.37
CA GLU A 153 -10.40 16.15 6.49
C GLU A 153 -8.91 16.42 6.20
N THR A 154 -8.23 15.45 5.57
CA THR A 154 -6.84 15.55 5.11
C THR A 154 -6.71 16.56 3.96
N MET A 155 -7.69 16.61 3.04
CA MET A 155 -7.78 17.63 1.99
C MET A 155 -7.88 19.03 2.59
N ALA A 156 -8.76 19.22 3.58
CA ALA A 156 -8.94 20.50 4.27
C ALA A 156 -7.65 20.92 5.00
N ILE A 157 -7.03 20.03 5.78
CA ILE A 157 -5.80 20.32 6.54
C ILE A 157 -4.64 20.65 5.60
N LEU A 158 -4.43 19.88 4.52
CA LEU A 158 -3.30 20.07 3.59
C LEU A 158 -3.56 21.14 2.50
N LYS A 159 -4.79 21.69 2.42
CA LYS A 159 -5.32 22.49 1.30
C LYS A 159 -4.96 21.86 -0.06
N SER A 160 -5.50 20.66 -0.29
CA SER A 160 -5.20 19.84 -1.48
C SER A 160 -6.42 19.09 -2.01
N LYS A 161 -6.51 18.92 -3.33
CA LYS A 161 -7.59 18.19 -4.01
C LYS A 161 -7.57 16.68 -3.68
N ARG A 162 -8.71 16.00 -3.84
CA ARG A 162 -8.89 14.57 -3.53
C ARG A 162 -7.86 13.66 -4.20
N ALA A 163 -7.66 13.83 -5.51
CA ALA A 163 -6.66 13.06 -6.27
C ALA A 163 -5.23 13.27 -5.74
N GLY A 164 -4.91 14.49 -5.26
CA GLY A 164 -3.62 14.80 -4.63
C GLY A 164 -3.44 14.04 -3.31
N VAL A 165 -4.43 14.05 -2.42
CA VAL A 165 -4.38 13.31 -1.15
C VAL A 165 -4.30 11.79 -1.36
N ASP A 166 -5.07 11.24 -2.31
CA ASP A 166 -5.00 9.82 -2.66
C ASP A 166 -3.60 9.45 -3.21
N THR A 167 -3.02 10.29 -4.08
CA THR A 167 -1.68 10.08 -4.65
C THR A 167 -0.59 10.15 -3.57
N LEU A 168 -0.63 11.16 -2.69
CA LEU A 168 0.29 11.31 -1.57
C LEU A 168 0.21 10.12 -0.61
N THR A 169 -1.01 9.64 -0.31
CA THR A 169 -1.22 8.46 0.54
C THR A 169 -0.67 7.20 -0.12
N GLN A 170 -0.88 7.01 -1.42
CA GLN A 170 -0.38 5.85 -2.16
C GLN A 170 1.15 5.84 -2.25
N THR A 171 1.78 6.97 -2.57
CA THR A 171 3.25 7.10 -2.60
C THR A 171 3.85 6.80 -1.22
N ALA A 172 3.28 7.35 -0.15
CA ALA A 172 3.76 7.08 1.22
C ALA A 172 3.60 5.61 1.62
N ARG A 173 2.50 4.95 1.21
CA ARG A 173 2.31 3.51 1.41
C ARG A 173 3.39 2.70 0.69
N LEU A 174 3.68 3.01 -0.57
CA LEU A 174 4.71 2.32 -1.36
C LEU A 174 6.12 2.50 -0.78
N GLU A 175 6.49 3.73 -0.39
CA GLU A 175 7.74 4.00 0.31
C GLU A 175 7.80 3.25 1.66
N ALA A 176 6.76 3.34 2.50
CA ALA A 176 6.73 2.65 3.79
C ALA A 176 6.85 1.11 3.66
N LYS A 177 6.25 0.50 2.64
CA LYS A 177 6.46 -0.93 2.34
C LYS A 177 7.91 -1.25 2.00
N ALA A 178 8.51 -0.47 1.09
CA ALA A 178 9.92 -0.63 0.76
C ALA A 178 10.82 -0.46 2.01
N TYR A 179 10.49 0.48 2.90
CA TYR A 179 11.19 0.66 4.18
C TYR A 179 11.04 -0.54 5.13
N LEU A 180 9.87 -1.19 5.18
CA LEU A 180 9.65 -2.39 5.99
C LEU A 180 10.43 -3.60 5.47
N GLU A 181 10.39 -3.85 4.16
CA GLU A 181 11.01 -5.01 3.53
C GLU A 181 12.52 -4.87 3.32
N ARG A 182 12.96 -3.71 2.82
CA ARG A 182 14.35 -3.42 2.42
C ARG A 182 14.71 -1.94 2.67
N PRO A 183 14.98 -1.53 3.93
CA PRO A 183 15.29 -0.14 4.27
C PRO A 183 16.35 0.52 3.38
N SER A 184 17.36 -0.25 2.95
CA SER A 184 18.47 0.22 2.12
C SER A 184 18.09 0.67 0.70
N VAL A 185 16.87 0.40 0.25
CA VAL A 185 16.34 0.88 -1.05
C VAL A 185 16.06 2.38 -1.02
N LEU A 186 15.74 2.93 0.15
CA LEU A 186 15.39 4.34 0.32
C LEU A 186 16.58 5.12 0.88
N ARG A 187 17.69 5.11 0.13
CA ARG A 187 18.99 5.67 0.58
C ARG A 187 18.92 7.16 0.94
N PHE A 188 17.98 7.91 0.35
CA PHE A 188 17.69 9.28 0.75
C PHE A 188 17.28 9.45 2.24
N LEU A 189 16.83 8.38 2.92
CA LEU A 189 16.54 8.40 4.38
C LEU A 189 17.81 8.28 5.24
N ASP A 190 18.88 7.66 4.72
CA ASP A 190 20.19 7.58 5.41
C ASP A 190 20.92 8.94 5.42
N ARG A 191 20.42 9.94 4.67
CA ARG A 191 20.94 11.32 4.62
C ARG A 191 20.48 12.20 5.80
N SER A 192 19.64 11.70 6.71
CA SER A 192 19.25 12.42 7.93
C SER A 192 20.37 12.38 8.98
N ASP A 193 20.92 13.54 9.36
CA ASP A 193 21.94 13.69 10.42
C ASP A 193 21.52 13.10 11.79
N LYS A 194 20.23 12.85 11.97
CA LYS A 194 19.67 12.05 13.07
C LYS A 194 19.01 10.80 12.51
N LYS A 195 19.56 9.62 12.84
CA LYS A 195 18.75 8.40 12.94
C LYS A 195 17.99 8.46 14.26
N PRO A 196 16.65 8.51 14.27
CA PRO A 196 15.89 8.29 15.49
C PRO A 196 16.29 6.91 16.02
N GLN A 197 16.69 6.81 17.30
CA GLN A 197 16.88 5.49 17.88
C GLN A 197 15.51 4.87 18.14
N ALA A 198 15.00 4.11 17.17
CA ALA A 198 13.84 3.25 17.34
C ALA A 198 14.16 2.15 18.35
N SER A 199 14.07 2.49 19.64
CA SER A 199 14.03 1.53 20.73
C SER A 199 12.71 0.76 20.64
N SER A 200 12.72 -0.33 19.88
CA SER A 200 11.65 -1.32 19.82
C SER A 200 11.43 -2.05 21.15
N LYS A 201 12.29 -1.82 22.16
CA LYS A 201 12.37 -2.61 23.39
C LYS A 201 11.18 -2.46 24.35
N ASN A 202 10.38 -1.39 24.25
CA ASN A 202 9.29 -1.08 25.19
C ASN A 202 8.06 -0.46 24.50
N LEU A 203 7.49 -1.11 23.47
CA LEU A 203 6.16 -0.69 22.97
C LEU A 203 5.06 -1.18 23.92
N PRO A 204 4.01 -0.40 24.23
CA PRO A 204 2.88 -0.87 25.05
C PRO A 204 2.08 -2.01 24.40
N GLU A 205 1.56 -2.94 25.19
CA GLU A 205 0.71 -4.06 24.71
C GLU A 205 -0.75 -3.66 24.49
N GLN A 206 -1.26 -2.70 25.28
CA GLN A 206 -2.59 -2.15 25.12
C GLN A 206 -2.63 -1.21 23.93
N SER A 207 -3.65 -1.36 23.07
CA SER A 207 -3.80 -0.58 21.84
C SER A 207 -3.77 0.92 22.11
N ASP A 208 -4.58 1.44 23.03
CA ASP A 208 -4.66 2.88 23.33
C ASP A 208 -3.31 3.47 23.77
N ALA A 209 -2.55 2.74 24.60
CA ALA A 209 -1.22 3.14 25.02
C ALA A 209 -0.19 3.09 23.87
N LEU A 210 -0.34 2.15 22.94
CA LEU A 210 0.47 2.10 21.71
C LEU A 210 0.16 3.29 20.79
N PHE A 211 -1.12 3.67 20.62
CA PHE A 211 -1.50 4.88 19.87
C PHE A 211 -0.88 6.13 20.50
N ALA A 212 -0.99 6.28 21.81
CA ALA A 212 -0.39 7.39 22.56
C ALA A 212 1.14 7.46 22.34
N GLU A 213 1.86 6.33 22.46
CA GLU A 213 3.30 6.24 22.23
C GLU A 213 3.70 6.60 20.78
N LEU A 214 2.95 6.14 19.77
CA LEU A 214 3.21 6.46 18.37
C LEU A 214 2.97 7.95 18.06
N LEU A 215 1.88 8.53 18.57
CA LEU A 215 1.61 9.97 18.45
C LEU A 215 2.65 10.79 19.21
N HIS A 216 3.08 10.34 20.40
CA HIS A 216 4.13 11.01 21.16
C HIS A 216 5.44 11.06 20.37
N ARG A 217 5.83 9.98 19.68
CA ARG A 217 7.00 9.98 18.78
C ARG A 217 6.88 10.95 17.61
N ILE A 218 5.68 11.12 17.05
CA ILE A 218 5.42 12.08 15.96
C ILE A 218 5.58 13.53 16.47
N PHE A 219 5.10 13.82 17.68
CA PHE A 219 5.10 15.17 18.25
C PHE A 219 6.33 15.52 19.12
N ALA A 220 7.23 14.56 19.40
CA ALA A 220 8.37 14.76 20.32
C ALA A 220 9.41 15.78 19.83
N GLU A 221 9.68 15.81 18.52
CA GLU A 221 10.50 16.86 17.88
C GLU A 221 9.63 17.57 16.81
N PRO A 222 9.01 18.73 17.11
CA PRO A 222 8.30 19.51 16.09
C PRO A 222 9.29 20.18 15.11
N GLU A 223 8.90 20.25 13.84
CA GLU A 223 9.80 20.74 12.79
C GLU A 223 9.80 22.27 12.68
N GLY A 224 10.87 22.93 13.10
CA GLY A 224 10.94 24.39 13.04
C GLY A 224 10.11 25.09 14.14
N GLN A 225 9.82 26.37 13.94
CA GLN A 225 9.10 27.19 14.93
C GLN A 225 7.58 27.14 14.70
N CYS A 226 6.81 27.30 15.78
CA CYS A 226 5.35 27.41 15.69
C CYS A 226 4.93 28.58 14.80
N PHE A 227 3.84 28.39 14.05
CA PHE A 227 3.29 29.45 13.20
C PHE A 227 2.97 30.72 14.02
N PRO A 228 3.17 31.92 13.45
CA PRO A 228 2.77 33.17 14.09
C PRO A 228 1.28 33.20 14.44
N ALA A 229 0.91 33.91 15.50
CA ALA A 229 -0.49 34.12 15.86
C ALA A 229 -1.26 34.76 14.68
N GLY A 230 -2.43 34.22 14.37
CA GLY A 230 -3.22 34.64 13.20
C GLY A 230 -2.91 33.87 11.91
N PHE A 231 -1.68 33.39 11.70
CA PHE A 231 -1.26 32.78 10.43
C PHE A 231 -2.20 31.66 9.96
N LEU A 232 -2.54 30.69 10.82
CA LEU A 232 -3.47 29.61 10.46
C LEU A 232 -4.92 30.10 10.28
N ASN A 233 -5.35 31.13 11.00
CA ASN A 233 -6.67 31.73 10.79
C ASN A 233 -6.77 32.35 9.40
N ASP A 234 -5.74 33.09 8.98
CA ASP A 234 -5.66 33.69 7.65
C ASP A 234 -5.55 32.58 6.57
N ARG A 235 -4.75 31.53 6.85
CA ARG A 235 -4.49 30.41 5.92
C ARG A 235 -5.73 29.56 5.63
N TYR A 236 -6.61 29.35 6.61
CA TYR A 236 -7.83 28.54 6.45
C TYR A 236 -9.10 29.37 6.28
N GLY A 237 -9.15 30.59 6.80
CA GLY A 237 -10.26 31.54 6.61
C GLY A 237 -10.32 32.16 5.22
N THR A 238 -9.24 32.08 4.44
CA THR A 238 -9.22 32.46 3.02
C THR A 238 -9.80 31.36 2.13
N SER A 239 -10.80 31.71 1.32
CA SER A 239 -11.50 30.83 0.37
C SER A 239 -10.64 30.26 -0.78
N ILE A 240 -9.34 30.57 -0.84
CA ILE A 240 -8.43 30.14 -1.90
C ILE A 240 -7.53 29.01 -1.43
N GLU A 241 -7.38 27.99 -2.28
CA GLU A 241 -6.47 26.86 -2.12
C GLU A 241 -5.00 27.25 -2.35
N ILE A 242 -4.48 28.27 -1.64
CA ILE A 242 -3.01 28.44 -1.56
C ILE A 242 -2.48 27.18 -0.86
N PRO A 243 -1.63 26.35 -1.50
CA PRO A 243 -1.12 25.14 -0.88
C PRO A 243 -0.08 25.50 0.19
N PHE A 244 0.04 24.67 1.24
CA PHE A 244 1.16 24.78 2.18
C PHE A 244 2.47 24.33 1.54
N GLY A 245 3.61 24.92 1.93
CA GLY A 245 4.95 24.42 1.59
C GLY A 245 5.26 23.08 2.28
N THR A 246 6.26 22.33 1.78
CA THR A 246 6.65 21.04 2.41
C THR A 246 7.12 21.24 3.86
N ASP A 247 7.93 22.27 4.13
CA ASP A 247 8.38 22.62 5.48
C ASP A 247 7.21 23.03 6.39
N GLU A 248 6.24 23.80 5.87
CA GLU A 248 5.04 24.20 6.62
C GLU A 248 4.19 22.99 7.00
N ILE A 249 3.98 22.06 6.07
CA ILE A 249 3.26 20.81 6.34
C ILE A 249 4.03 19.94 7.33
N ALA A 250 5.34 19.82 7.18
CA ALA A 250 6.20 19.08 8.09
C ALA A 250 6.08 19.61 9.52
N HIS A 251 6.02 20.94 9.70
CA HIS A 251 5.69 21.57 10.99
C HIS A 251 4.27 21.22 11.44
N LEU A 252 3.27 21.47 10.60
CA LEU A 252 1.85 21.30 10.92
C LEU A 252 1.52 19.89 11.43
N VAL A 253 2.09 18.84 10.82
CA VAL A 253 1.84 17.44 11.23
C VAL A 253 2.74 16.95 12.36
N SER A 254 3.75 17.74 12.77
CA SER A 254 4.68 17.41 13.86
C SER A 254 4.50 18.28 15.12
N CYS A 255 3.71 19.35 15.02
CA CYS A 255 3.40 20.24 16.13
C CYS A 255 1.94 20.08 16.56
N HIS A 256 1.72 19.37 17.67
CA HIS A 256 0.39 19.15 18.25
C HIS A 256 -0.40 20.46 18.43
N ALA A 257 0.23 21.53 18.91
CA ALA A 257 -0.45 22.81 19.13
C ALA A 257 -0.93 23.47 17.83
N CYS A 258 -0.11 23.44 16.76
CA CYS A 258 -0.49 23.98 15.46
C CYS A 258 -1.53 23.10 14.75
N LEU A 259 -1.46 21.77 14.90
CA LEU A 259 -2.48 20.86 14.37
C LEU A 259 -3.82 21.05 15.09
N HIS A 260 -3.82 21.14 16.42
CA HIS A 260 -5.00 21.41 17.24
C HIS A 260 -5.68 22.70 16.77
N LEU A 261 -4.93 23.80 16.67
CA LEU A 261 -5.44 25.09 16.18
C LEU A 261 -5.98 24.99 14.74
N ALA A 262 -5.28 24.31 13.83
CA ALA A 262 -5.79 24.05 12.47
C ALA A 262 -7.13 23.30 12.48
N THR A 263 -7.28 22.29 13.35
CA THR A 263 -8.52 21.50 13.44
C THR A 263 -9.66 22.30 14.07
N GLU A 264 -9.37 23.16 15.05
CA GLU A 264 -10.35 24.08 15.64
C GLU A 264 -10.89 25.07 14.58
N ILE A 265 -10.01 25.69 13.80
CA ILE A 265 -10.37 26.64 12.74
C ILE A 265 -11.21 25.96 11.64
N LEU A 266 -10.85 24.74 11.26
CA LEU A 266 -11.57 23.94 10.26
C LEU A 266 -12.84 23.25 10.82
N ALA A 267 -13.18 23.47 12.10
CA ALA A 267 -14.26 22.78 12.81
C ALA A 267 -14.20 21.24 12.73
N LEU A 268 -12.99 20.69 12.63
CA LEU A 268 -12.70 19.25 12.57
C LEU A 268 -12.61 18.67 13.99
N PRO A 269 -12.94 17.38 14.17
CA PRO A 269 -12.72 16.71 15.44
C PRO A 269 -11.22 16.53 15.67
N ASP A 270 -10.68 17.07 16.76
CA ASP A 270 -9.33 16.70 17.19
C ASP A 270 -9.32 15.25 17.71
N LEU A 271 -8.63 14.39 16.97
CA LEU A 271 -8.51 12.96 17.26
C LEU A 271 -7.36 12.66 18.23
N THR A 272 -6.41 13.59 18.40
CA THR A 272 -5.23 13.40 19.25
C THR A 272 -5.57 13.46 20.74
N LEU A 273 -6.56 14.30 21.12
CA LEU A 273 -7.07 14.42 22.50
C LEU A 273 -7.63 13.12 23.09
N GLN A 274 -7.98 12.13 22.25
CA GLN A 274 -8.46 10.82 22.73
C GLN A 274 -7.32 9.96 23.31
N PHE A 275 -6.07 10.24 22.94
CA PHE A 275 -4.89 9.43 23.26
C PHE A 275 -3.79 10.22 23.99
N LEU A 276 -3.84 11.56 23.99
CA LEU A 276 -2.87 12.44 24.66
C LEU A 276 -3.58 13.40 25.66
N PRO A 277 -4.04 12.90 26.82
CA PRO A 277 -4.80 13.70 27.79
C PRO A 277 -3.96 14.65 28.67
N ASP A 278 -2.63 14.53 28.68
CA ASP A 278 -1.74 15.17 29.68
C ASP A 278 -1.43 16.66 29.43
N ILE A 279 -2.30 17.40 28.74
CA ILE A 279 -2.20 18.86 28.59
C ILE A 279 -3.27 19.51 29.48
N PRO A 280 -2.92 20.46 30.37
CA PRO A 280 -3.85 21.01 31.35
C PRO A 280 -4.91 21.91 30.68
N SER A 281 -6.06 21.33 30.36
CA SER A 281 -7.29 22.11 30.20
C SER A 281 -7.64 22.76 31.55
N SER A 282 -7.97 24.05 31.52
CA SER A 282 -8.40 24.76 32.73
C SER A 282 -9.83 24.35 33.10
N GLY A 283 -9.98 23.36 33.99
CA GLY A 283 -11.28 23.06 34.61
C GLY A 283 -11.44 21.62 35.10
N GLU A 284 -11.44 21.46 36.43
CA GLU A 284 -12.03 20.37 37.21
C GLU A 284 -11.76 18.90 36.80
N ALA A 285 -10.81 18.27 37.48
CA ALA A 285 -10.58 16.83 37.46
C ALA A 285 -11.73 16.05 38.17
N GLY A 286 -12.79 15.74 37.44
CA GLY A 286 -13.78 14.74 37.83
C GLY A 286 -13.34 13.29 37.48
N PRO A 287 -13.89 12.26 38.14
CA PRO A 287 -13.69 10.87 37.73
C PRO A 287 -14.25 10.63 36.32
N PRO A 288 -13.73 9.66 35.55
CA PRO A 288 -14.17 9.41 34.18
C PRO A 288 -15.69 9.13 34.16
N PRO A 289 -16.48 9.89 33.38
CA PRO A 289 -17.92 9.69 33.33
C PRO A 289 -18.23 8.32 32.72
N ALA A 290 -19.28 7.66 33.23
CA ALA A 290 -19.80 6.45 32.63
C ALA A 290 -20.07 6.68 31.13
N ARG A 291 -19.69 5.72 30.27
CA ARG A 291 -19.86 5.79 28.80
C ARG A 291 -21.29 6.24 28.48
N SER A 292 -21.43 7.45 27.93
CA SER A 292 -22.75 7.99 27.58
C SER A 292 -23.10 7.63 26.14
N GLU A 293 -24.39 7.43 25.88
CA GLU A 293 -25.01 7.22 24.56
C GLU A 293 -24.50 8.19 23.46
N LYS A 294 -24.16 9.43 23.85
CA LYS A 294 -23.60 10.45 22.93
C LYS A 294 -22.22 10.07 22.37
N THR A 295 -21.44 9.27 23.10
CA THR A 295 -20.10 8.81 22.69
C THR A 295 -20.20 7.72 21.63
N ASP A 296 -21.14 6.79 21.81
CA ASP A 296 -21.36 5.69 20.85
C ASP A 296 -21.98 6.21 19.54
N LEU A 297 -22.87 7.21 19.62
CA LEU A 297 -23.36 7.95 18.45
C LEU A 297 -22.24 8.68 17.68
N LYS A 298 -21.24 9.26 18.37
CA LYS A 298 -20.08 9.87 17.71
C LYS A 298 -19.23 8.82 16.99
N LYS A 299 -18.96 7.67 17.64
CA LYS A 299 -18.24 6.54 17.03
C LYS A 299 -18.97 6.00 15.79
N LEU A 300 -20.29 5.79 15.89
CA LEU A 300 -21.12 5.32 14.77
C LEU A 300 -21.06 6.29 13.58
N ARG A 301 -21.22 7.60 13.82
CA ARG A 301 -21.13 8.62 12.76
C ARG A 301 -19.73 8.70 12.14
N ARG A 302 -18.68 8.47 12.93
CA ARG A 302 -17.30 8.36 12.42
C ARG A 302 -17.16 7.16 11.49
N LYS A 303 -17.56 5.96 11.93
CA LYS A 303 -17.51 4.71 11.16
C LYS A 303 -18.35 4.77 9.87
N LEU A 304 -19.48 5.47 9.91
CA LEU A 304 -20.32 5.78 8.75
C LEU A 304 -19.56 6.62 7.71
N ARG A 305 -18.91 7.72 8.14
CA ARG A 305 -18.07 8.56 7.26
C ARG A 305 -16.83 7.83 6.75
N GLU A 306 -16.16 7.04 7.58
CA GLU A 306 -15.05 6.18 7.16
C GLU A 306 -15.48 5.25 6.02
N THR A 307 -16.65 4.62 6.14
CA THR A 307 -17.20 3.73 5.10
C THR A 307 -17.63 4.48 3.84
N TYR A 308 -18.11 5.72 3.98
CA TYR A 308 -18.49 6.58 2.86
C TYR A 308 -17.25 7.10 2.09
N GLU A 309 -16.20 7.52 2.79
CA GLU A 309 -15.00 8.13 2.19
C GLU A 309 -13.91 7.14 1.78
N HIS A 310 -13.98 5.88 2.25
CA HIS A 310 -13.08 4.81 1.85
C HIS A 310 -13.14 4.53 0.34
N ARG A 311 -11.97 4.37 -0.27
CA ARG A 311 -11.79 4.11 -1.70
C ARG A 311 -11.18 2.72 -1.91
N PRO A 312 -11.96 1.70 -2.29
CA PRO A 312 -11.44 0.35 -2.49
C PRO A 312 -10.53 0.28 -3.71
N SER A 313 -9.46 -0.49 -3.62
CA SER A 313 -8.69 -0.97 -4.78
C SER A 313 -9.19 -2.33 -5.29
N LYS A 314 -9.86 -3.12 -4.43
CA LYS A 314 -10.49 -4.39 -4.82
C LYS A 314 -11.86 -4.55 -4.17
N LEU A 315 -12.79 -5.15 -4.90
CA LEU A 315 -14.12 -5.51 -4.43
C LEU A 315 -14.22 -7.03 -4.26
N GLN A 316 -14.69 -7.48 -3.10
CA GLN A 316 -14.95 -8.88 -2.79
C GLN A 316 -16.44 -9.13 -2.80
N ILE A 317 -16.86 -10.10 -3.61
CA ILE A 317 -18.28 -10.41 -3.85
C ILE A 317 -18.60 -11.66 -3.06
N ILE A 318 -19.45 -11.51 -2.04
CA ILE A 318 -19.70 -12.53 -1.01
C ILE A 318 -21.18 -12.90 -1.04
N VAL A 319 -21.46 -14.21 -1.02
CA VAL A 319 -22.82 -14.76 -1.01
C VAL A 319 -22.93 -15.76 0.12
N ASP A 320 -23.89 -15.52 1.03
CA ASP A 320 -24.10 -16.30 2.26
C ASP A 320 -22.82 -16.49 3.11
N GLY A 321 -21.97 -15.46 3.16
CA GLY A 321 -20.71 -15.45 3.91
C GLY A 321 -19.53 -16.14 3.23
N VAL A 322 -19.70 -16.65 2.00
CA VAL A 322 -18.62 -17.26 1.21
C VAL A 322 -18.20 -16.33 0.07
N VAL A 323 -16.91 -16.08 -0.08
CA VAL A 323 -16.35 -15.29 -1.19
C VAL A 323 -16.58 -16.06 -2.51
N ARG A 324 -17.19 -15.39 -3.50
CA ARG A 324 -17.50 -15.95 -4.83
C ARG A 324 -16.67 -15.33 -5.94
N GLY A 325 -16.12 -14.13 -5.73
CA GLY A 325 -15.22 -13.49 -6.67
C GLY A 325 -14.52 -12.28 -6.05
N VAL A 326 -13.42 -11.87 -6.67
CA VAL A 326 -12.66 -10.66 -6.32
C VAL A 326 -12.40 -9.88 -7.61
N GLN A 327 -12.62 -8.57 -7.58
CA GLN A 327 -12.45 -7.68 -8.72
C GLN A 327 -11.49 -6.55 -8.35
N THR A 328 -10.39 -6.39 -9.08
CA THR A 328 -9.53 -5.20 -8.97
C THR A 328 -10.17 -4.03 -9.71
N ILE A 329 -10.14 -2.84 -9.12
CA ILE A 329 -10.59 -1.60 -9.77
C ILE A 329 -9.40 -1.01 -10.52
N ALA A 330 -9.52 -0.89 -11.84
CA ALA A 330 -8.45 -0.45 -12.74
C ALA A 330 -8.87 0.71 -13.68
N GLY A 331 -10.01 1.34 -13.42
CA GLY A 331 -10.54 2.43 -14.23
C GLY A 331 -11.93 2.87 -13.75
N ALA A 332 -12.46 3.93 -14.39
CA ALA A 332 -13.63 4.67 -13.90
C ALA A 332 -14.91 3.85 -13.81
N SER A 333 -15.06 2.77 -14.57
CA SER A 333 -16.14 1.80 -14.34
C SER A 333 -15.64 0.36 -14.33
N SER A 334 -16.19 -0.43 -13.40
CA SER A 334 -15.89 -1.86 -13.25
C SER A 334 -17.22 -2.62 -13.15
N LYS A 335 -17.43 -3.63 -14.00
CA LYS A 335 -18.65 -4.44 -14.04
C LYS A 335 -18.31 -5.93 -14.04
N VAL A 336 -18.97 -6.70 -13.18
CA VAL A 336 -18.70 -8.14 -12.96
C VAL A 336 -20.02 -8.91 -12.89
N GLN A 337 -20.00 -10.13 -13.40
CA GLN A 337 -21.11 -11.07 -13.35
C GLN A 337 -20.62 -12.40 -12.77
N ILE A 338 -21.35 -12.95 -11.80
CA ILE A 338 -21.06 -14.25 -11.18
C ILE A 338 -22.32 -15.12 -11.23
N ALA A 339 -22.26 -16.20 -12.00
CA ALA A 339 -23.28 -17.25 -11.95
C ALA A 339 -23.08 -18.13 -10.70
N LEU A 340 -24.14 -18.31 -9.93
CA LEU A 340 -24.18 -19.21 -8.78
C LEU A 340 -24.60 -20.62 -9.21
N GLN A 341 -24.55 -21.58 -8.27
CA GLN A 341 -24.97 -22.95 -8.56
C GLN A 341 -26.45 -23.00 -9.00
N PRO A 342 -26.81 -23.80 -10.02
CA PRO A 342 -28.20 -23.99 -10.42
C PRO A 342 -29.08 -24.40 -9.23
N LEU A 343 -30.31 -23.88 -9.18
CA LEU A 343 -31.28 -24.11 -8.10
C LEU A 343 -30.85 -23.63 -6.70
N SER A 344 -29.70 -22.95 -6.55
CA SER A 344 -29.33 -22.34 -5.27
C SER A 344 -30.30 -21.19 -4.89
N LYS A 345 -30.49 -21.01 -3.59
CA LYS A 345 -31.34 -19.95 -3.02
C LYS A 345 -30.49 -19.09 -2.10
N PRO A 346 -29.75 -18.10 -2.64
CA PRO A 346 -28.92 -17.21 -1.84
C PRO A 346 -29.78 -16.42 -0.85
N GLY A 347 -29.33 -16.28 0.39
CA GLY A 347 -30.02 -15.55 1.45
C GLY A 347 -29.60 -14.07 1.56
N PHE A 348 -28.34 -13.76 1.25
CA PHE A 348 -27.86 -12.38 1.13
C PHE A 348 -26.62 -12.26 0.24
N VAL A 349 -26.38 -11.05 -0.27
CA VAL A 349 -25.14 -10.67 -0.98
C VAL A 349 -24.47 -9.51 -0.26
N GLU A 350 -23.15 -9.57 -0.15
CA GLU A 350 -22.29 -8.56 0.47
C GLU A 350 -21.16 -8.16 -0.50
N ILE A 351 -20.86 -6.87 -0.56
CA ILE A 351 -19.68 -6.34 -1.24
C ILE A 351 -18.75 -5.71 -0.20
N LEU A 352 -17.51 -6.19 -0.12
CA LEU A 352 -16.47 -5.69 0.78
C LEU A 352 -15.29 -5.09 0.00
N SER A 353 -14.53 -4.18 0.62
CA SER A 353 -13.20 -3.79 0.11
C SER A 353 -12.12 -4.82 0.48
N GLU A 354 -10.92 -4.63 -0.06
CA GLU A 354 -9.72 -5.39 0.32
C GLU A 354 -9.42 -5.32 1.83
N GLN A 355 -9.74 -4.21 2.49
CA GLN A 355 -9.51 -4.01 3.92
C GLN A 355 -10.57 -4.71 4.79
N GLY A 356 -11.54 -5.42 4.18
CA GLY A 356 -12.65 -6.09 4.86
C GLY A 356 -13.84 -5.19 5.19
N LEU A 357 -13.83 -3.93 4.74
CA LEU A 357 -14.88 -2.95 5.03
C LEU A 357 -16.14 -3.25 4.21
N GLY A 358 -17.30 -3.33 4.87
CA GLY A 358 -18.58 -3.63 4.22
C GLY A 358 -19.15 -2.43 3.47
N LEU A 359 -19.00 -2.41 2.14
CA LEU A 359 -19.42 -1.28 1.31
C LEU A 359 -20.90 -1.34 0.94
N LEU A 360 -21.44 -2.53 0.68
CA LEU A 360 -22.86 -2.72 0.33
C LEU A 360 -23.37 -4.06 0.88
N TYR A 361 -24.64 -4.08 1.30
CA TYR A 361 -25.39 -5.27 1.73
C TYR A 361 -26.74 -5.35 1.01
N LEU A 362 -27.08 -6.53 0.48
CA LEU A 362 -28.39 -6.85 -0.10
C LEU A 362 -28.96 -8.06 0.65
N ASP A 363 -29.98 -7.82 1.48
CA ASP A 363 -30.79 -8.89 2.05
C ASP A 363 -31.76 -9.42 0.99
N LEU A 364 -31.71 -10.71 0.68
CA LEU A 364 -32.59 -11.29 -0.31
C LEU A 364 -33.90 -11.73 0.36
N GLN A 365 -35.01 -11.25 -0.16
CA GLN A 365 -36.35 -11.70 0.24
C GLN A 365 -36.76 -12.93 -0.60
N PRO A 366 -37.58 -13.84 -0.05
CA PRO A 366 -38.12 -14.95 -0.82
C PRO A 366 -39.03 -14.47 -1.95
N ASP A 367 -39.04 -15.18 -3.07
CA ASP A 367 -39.82 -14.81 -4.26
C ASP A 367 -41.33 -14.70 -3.96
N GLU A 368 -41.88 -13.48 -4.03
CA GLU A 368 -43.34 -13.29 -4.01
C GLU A 368 -43.94 -13.55 -5.41
N PRO A 369 -45.05 -14.31 -5.52
CA PRO A 369 -45.62 -14.64 -6.82
C PRO A 369 -46.20 -13.42 -7.55
N GLY A 370 -45.46 -12.89 -8.54
CA GLY A 370 -45.97 -11.91 -9.51
C GLY A 370 -45.11 -10.68 -9.78
N LEU A 371 -44.02 -10.46 -9.04
CA LEU A 371 -43.04 -9.40 -9.34
C LEU A 371 -41.88 -9.92 -10.20
N PRO A 372 -41.19 -9.05 -10.96
CA PRO A 372 -39.99 -9.45 -11.70
C PRO A 372 -38.87 -9.89 -10.75
N ASN A 373 -38.23 -11.03 -11.05
CA ASN A 373 -37.14 -11.65 -10.28
C ASN A 373 -35.80 -10.87 -10.32
N THR A 374 -35.82 -9.56 -10.09
CA THR A 374 -34.61 -8.73 -10.02
C THR A 374 -34.58 -7.99 -8.70
N GLN A 375 -33.80 -8.50 -7.74
CA GLN A 375 -33.54 -7.81 -6.48
C GLN A 375 -32.28 -6.95 -6.62
N HIS A 376 -32.30 -5.72 -6.13
CA HIS A 376 -31.25 -4.73 -6.38
C HIS A 376 -31.00 -3.84 -5.17
N ALA A 377 -29.73 -3.54 -4.92
CA ALA A 377 -29.30 -2.52 -3.98
C ALA A 377 -28.21 -1.65 -4.61
N GLU A 378 -28.19 -0.39 -4.21
CA GLU A 378 -27.26 0.63 -4.67
C GLU A 378 -26.86 1.49 -3.47
N VAL A 379 -25.62 1.97 -3.47
CA VAL A 379 -25.11 2.90 -2.47
C VAL A 379 -24.21 3.94 -3.12
N GLU A 380 -24.31 5.16 -2.60
CA GLU A 380 -23.41 6.26 -2.94
C GLU A 380 -22.23 6.31 -1.94
N LEU A 381 -21.07 6.66 -2.46
CA LEU A 381 -19.80 6.83 -1.76
C LEU A 381 -19.32 8.29 -1.97
N SER A 382 -18.26 8.71 -1.28
CA SER A 382 -17.72 10.07 -1.46
C SER A 382 -17.28 10.33 -2.90
N ASP A 383 -17.17 11.60 -3.27
CA ASP A 383 -16.59 12.02 -4.56
C ASP A 383 -17.40 11.51 -5.78
N GLY A 384 -18.73 11.36 -5.64
CA GLY A 384 -19.64 10.92 -6.70
C GLY A 384 -19.54 9.42 -7.06
N ARG A 385 -18.78 8.64 -6.28
CA ARG A 385 -18.55 7.21 -6.52
C ARG A 385 -19.83 6.41 -6.23
N GLN A 386 -20.10 5.39 -7.06
CA GLN A 386 -21.33 4.59 -6.96
C GLN A 386 -21.02 3.10 -6.95
N LEU A 387 -21.72 2.34 -6.12
CA LEU A 387 -21.64 0.89 -6.07
C LEU A 387 -23.05 0.28 -6.09
N SER A 388 -23.28 -0.65 -7.01
CA SER A 388 -24.56 -1.33 -7.16
C SER A 388 -24.39 -2.84 -7.30
N VAL A 389 -25.38 -3.59 -6.80
CA VAL A 389 -25.51 -5.04 -6.99
C VAL A 389 -26.92 -5.39 -7.43
N SER A 390 -27.08 -6.36 -8.30
CA SER A 390 -28.38 -6.98 -8.58
C SER A 390 -28.28 -8.49 -8.69
N LEU A 391 -29.37 -9.17 -8.35
CA LEU A 391 -29.53 -10.61 -8.53
C LEU A 391 -30.63 -10.85 -9.57
N THR A 392 -30.30 -11.58 -10.62
CA THR A 392 -31.23 -11.99 -11.69
C THR A 392 -31.18 -13.50 -11.89
N TRP A 393 -32.27 -14.13 -12.30
CA TRP A 393 -32.26 -15.56 -12.62
C TRP A 393 -32.14 -15.79 -14.14
N SER A 394 -31.12 -16.54 -14.55
CA SER A 394 -30.90 -16.96 -15.93
C SER A 394 -30.75 -18.48 -15.99
N GLU A 395 -31.46 -19.15 -16.88
CA GLU A 395 -31.39 -20.61 -17.11
C GLU A 395 -31.57 -21.48 -15.84
N GLY A 396 -32.25 -20.95 -14.81
CA GLY A 396 -32.43 -21.64 -13.51
C GLY A 396 -31.28 -21.49 -12.51
N ALA A 397 -30.26 -20.69 -12.83
CA ALA A 397 -29.21 -20.25 -11.91
C ALA A 397 -29.39 -18.77 -11.52
N PRO A 398 -29.19 -18.40 -10.25
CA PRO A 398 -29.08 -16.99 -9.87
C PRO A 398 -27.72 -16.42 -10.34
N VAL A 399 -27.74 -15.21 -10.89
CA VAL A 399 -26.57 -14.48 -11.38
C VAL A 399 -26.49 -13.15 -10.64
N VAL A 400 -25.36 -12.92 -9.97
CA VAL A 400 -25.03 -11.67 -9.28
C VAL A 400 -24.32 -10.74 -10.26
N HIS A 401 -24.85 -9.54 -10.46
CA HIS A 401 -24.20 -8.46 -11.20
C HIS A 401 -23.68 -7.42 -10.20
N VAL A 402 -22.45 -6.97 -10.36
CA VAL A 402 -21.85 -5.90 -9.54
C VAL A 402 -21.33 -4.81 -10.46
N SER A 403 -21.63 -3.55 -10.15
CA SER A 403 -21.11 -2.39 -10.87
C SER A 403 -20.54 -1.36 -9.89
N TYR A 404 -19.31 -0.93 -10.13
CA TYR A 404 -18.66 0.17 -9.43
C TYR A 404 -18.29 1.28 -10.41
N TYR A 405 -18.49 2.53 -10.02
CA TYR A 405 -18.10 3.72 -10.76
C TYR A 405 -17.32 4.68 -9.86
N ASP A 406 -16.24 5.25 -10.40
CA ASP A 406 -15.32 6.14 -9.71
C ASP A 406 -14.76 7.22 -10.67
N PRO A 407 -15.26 8.46 -10.60
CA PRO A 407 -14.92 9.51 -11.58
C PRO A 407 -13.45 9.95 -11.49
N LEU A 408 -12.74 9.67 -10.40
CA LEU A 408 -11.31 10.04 -10.24
C LEU A 408 -10.36 9.24 -11.15
N PHE A 409 -10.88 8.31 -11.97
CA PHE A 409 -10.13 7.61 -13.01
C PHE A 409 -10.40 8.13 -14.43
N GLU A 410 -11.25 9.15 -14.60
CA GLU A 410 -11.44 9.82 -15.88
C GLU A 410 -10.26 10.78 -16.09
N SER A 411 -9.49 10.57 -17.16
CA SER A 411 -8.24 11.29 -17.43
C SER A 411 -8.47 12.61 -18.15
N GLU A 412 -7.87 13.70 -17.67
CA GLU A 412 -7.84 14.99 -18.37
C GLU A 412 -6.94 14.91 -19.64
N GLY A 413 -7.48 15.09 -20.86
CA GLY A 413 -6.62 15.26 -22.04
C GLY A 413 -7.26 15.29 -23.45
N ASP A 414 -7.22 16.48 -24.08
CA ASP A 414 -7.27 16.82 -25.52
C ASP A 414 -8.43 16.34 -26.45
N GLY A 415 -9.24 17.32 -26.92
CA GLY A 415 -10.04 17.24 -28.17
C GLY A 415 -9.19 17.45 -29.45
N PRO A 416 -9.76 17.72 -30.66
CA PRO A 416 -11.14 18.03 -31.08
C PRO A 416 -11.60 17.05 -32.24
N PRO A 417 -12.55 17.35 -33.19
CA PRO A 417 -13.46 18.47 -33.36
C PRO A 417 -14.96 18.13 -33.56
N SER A 418 -15.78 19.19 -33.50
CA SER A 418 -17.22 19.20 -33.82
C SER A 418 -17.52 18.74 -35.27
N GLY A 419 -18.58 17.96 -35.45
CA GLY A 419 -18.93 17.42 -36.78
C GLY A 419 -20.23 16.60 -36.89
N ALA A 420 -21.38 17.27 -36.72
CA ALA A 420 -22.70 16.92 -37.27
C ALA A 420 -23.54 15.71 -36.75
N ALA A 421 -24.77 16.06 -36.38
CA ALA A 421 -26.05 15.40 -36.71
C ALA A 421 -26.53 14.14 -35.95
N GLU A 422 -27.47 14.41 -35.03
CA GLU A 422 -28.75 13.73 -34.80
C GLU A 422 -29.13 12.52 -35.70
N ALA A 423 -29.57 11.41 -35.08
CA ALA A 423 -30.65 10.58 -35.63
C ALA A 423 -31.42 9.81 -34.54
N THR A 424 -32.72 10.09 -34.41
CA THR A 424 -33.66 9.39 -33.53
C THR A 424 -34.23 8.13 -34.20
N GLN A 425 -34.40 7.05 -33.45
CA GLN A 425 -35.24 5.85 -33.73
C GLN A 425 -35.04 5.09 -35.07
N ARG A 426 -34.91 3.74 -34.97
CA ARG A 426 -36.06 2.85 -35.27
C ARG A 426 -35.83 1.38 -34.92
N ARG A 427 -36.94 0.71 -34.59
CA ARG A 427 -37.08 -0.76 -34.67
C ARG A 427 -36.96 -1.21 -36.12
N THR A 428 -36.26 -2.31 -36.37
CA THR A 428 -36.53 -3.20 -37.51
C THR A 428 -36.38 -4.64 -37.06
N ALA A 429 -37.48 -5.40 -37.16
CA ALA A 429 -37.40 -6.84 -37.29
C ALA A 429 -36.85 -7.17 -38.69
N GLY A 430 -36.02 -8.20 -38.79
CA GLY A 430 -35.38 -8.59 -40.05
C GLY A 430 -34.95 -10.05 -40.00
N SER A 431 -35.85 -10.96 -40.38
CA SER A 431 -35.53 -12.38 -40.55
C SER A 431 -34.49 -12.58 -41.66
N ALA A 432 -33.54 -13.49 -41.44
CA ALA A 432 -32.75 -14.11 -42.51
C ALA A 432 -32.86 -15.63 -42.39
N VAL A 433 -33.76 -16.20 -43.19
CA VAL A 433 -33.89 -17.65 -43.41
C VAL A 433 -32.87 -18.07 -44.47
N SER A 434 -32.08 -19.12 -44.19
CA SER A 434 -31.60 -20.13 -45.17
C SER A 434 -30.73 -21.18 -44.46
N GLN A 435 -30.74 -22.47 -44.81
CA GLN A 435 -31.68 -23.23 -45.65
C GLN A 435 -31.61 -24.72 -45.27
N THR A 436 -32.73 -25.42 -45.44
CA THR A 436 -32.90 -26.89 -45.42
C THR A 436 -32.13 -27.54 -46.61
N SER A 437 -31.83 -28.84 -46.74
CA SER A 437 -32.63 -30.07 -46.50
C SER A 437 -31.66 -31.33 -46.48
N PRO A 438 -32.06 -32.57 -46.84
CA PRO A 438 -32.51 -33.59 -45.87
C PRO A 438 -31.75 -34.95 -46.00
N LEU A 439 -32.14 -35.96 -45.20
CA LEU A 439 -32.39 -37.34 -45.66
C LEU A 439 -33.07 -38.19 -44.55
N GLU A 440 -34.19 -38.85 -44.91
CA GLU A 440 -34.91 -39.86 -44.11
C GLU A 440 -34.19 -41.22 -44.18
N GLY A 441 -34.42 -42.25 -43.36
CA GLY A 441 -35.29 -42.53 -42.19
C GLY A 441 -34.69 -43.74 -41.43
N THR A 442 -35.35 -44.50 -40.53
CA THR A 442 -36.77 -44.76 -40.30
C THR A 442 -37.06 -45.35 -38.89
N SER A 443 -38.28 -45.11 -38.39
CA SER A 443 -39.12 -46.00 -37.54
C SER A 443 -38.58 -46.71 -36.27
N SER A 444 -39.14 -46.37 -35.09
CA SER A 444 -40.24 -47.11 -34.42
C SER A 444 -40.35 -46.70 -32.90
N PRO A 445 -41.40 -47.04 -32.11
CA PRO A 445 -42.35 -45.99 -31.73
C PRO A 445 -42.80 -45.90 -30.25
N ASN A 446 -43.41 -44.74 -29.94
CA ASN A 446 -44.52 -44.50 -29.00
C ASN A 446 -44.43 -44.97 -27.52
N TRP A 447 -44.28 -43.99 -26.62
CA TRP A 447 -45.30 -43.77 -25.58
C TRP A 447 -45.45 -42.27 -25.31
N ILE A 448 -46.67 -41.75 -25.43
CA ILE A 448 -47.05 -40.39 -25.02
C ILE A 448 -48.25 -40.54 -24.09
N ASP A 449 -48.23 -39.75 -23.02
CA ASP A 449 -49.32 -39.34 -22.14
C ASP A 449 -50.63 -40.15 -22.16
N HIS A 450 -51.06 -40.62 -20.99
CA HIS A 450 -52.22 -39.94 -20.40
C HIS A 450 -52.43 -40.12 -18.88
N ILE A 451 -53.02 -39.06 -18.32
CA ILE A 451 -53.84 -39.00 -17.09
C ILE A 451 -53.12 -38.92 -15.74
N ARG A 452 -53.07 -37.67 -15.28
CA ARG A 452 -52.90 -37.20 -13.90
C ARG A 452 -54.23 -37.30 -13.15
N THR A 453 -54.19 -37.32 -11.81
CA THR A 453 -55.33 -37.21 -10.86
C THR A 453 -56.16 -38.51 -10.63
N ARG A 454 -56.73 -38.79 -9.44
CA ARG A 454 -56.96 -37.98 -8.22
C ARG A 454 -57.29 -38.89 -7.00
N ILE A 455 -56.95 -38.47 -5.77
CA ILE A 455 -57.67 -38.74 -4.48
C ILE A 455 -57.76 -40.22 -4.01
N ARG A 456 -57.78 -40.55 -2.70
CA ARG A 456 -57.38 -39.92 -1.43
C ARG A 456 -57.66 -40.97 -0.33
N ASP A 457 -56.68 -41.24 0.54
CA ASP A 457 -56.80 -42.12 1.72
C ASP A 457 -57.19 -43.58 1.33
N TRP A 458 -57.06 -44.64 2.15
CA TRP A 458 -56.95 -44.70 3.60
C TRP A 458 -56.36 -46.07 4.02
N TRP A 459 -55.16 -46.05 4.61
CA TRP A 459 -54.70 -46.94 5.69
C TRP A 459 -54.72 -48.50 5.58
N ARG A 460 -53.60 -49.09 6.05
CA ARG A 460 -53.34 -50.52 6.43
C ARG A 460 -53.15 -51.48 5.24
N THR A 461 -52.16 -52.39 5.23
CA THR A 461 -51.51 -53.12 6.35
C THR A 461 -49.97 -53.10 6.25
N ALA A 462 -49.25 -52.52 7.23
CA ALA A 462 -48.80 -53.18 8.46
C ALA A 462 -47.71 -54.28 8.33
N GLY A 463 -47.18 -54.58 7.13
CA GLY A 463 -46.08 -55.57 6.97
C GLY A 463 -44.65 -55.00 6.79
N ILE A 464 -44.50 -53.88 6.08
CA ILE A 464 -43.20 -53.51 5.47
C ILE A 464 -42.28 -52.69 6.39
N PHE A 465 -42.84 -51.91 7.31
CA PHE A 465 -42.05 -50.97 8.14
C PHE A 465 -41.08 -51.66 9.12
N ALA A 466 -41.36 -52.89 9.56
CA ALA A 466 -40.46 -53.63 10.46
C ALA A 466 -39.14 -54.01 9.78
N LEU A 467 -39.19 -54.43 8.50
CA LEU A 467 -37.99 -54.79 7.73
C LEU A 467 -37.13 -53.56 7.41
N VAL A 468 -37.75 -52.45 7.00
CA VAL A 468 -37.03 -51.19 6.73
C VAL A 468 -36.43 -50.62 8.01
N ALA A 469 -37.17 -50.62 9.14
CA ALA A 469 -36.64 -50.17 10.42
C ALA A 469 -35.46 -51.03 10.89
N CYS A 470 -35.51 -52.36 10.69
CA CYS A 470 -34.40 -53.24 11.05
C CYS A 470 -33.17 -53.01 10.15
N PHE A 471 -33.36 -52.83 8.84
CA PHE A 471 -32.26 -52.47 7.92
C PHE A 471 -31.65 -51.09 8.24
N VAL A 472 -32.47 -50.08 8.56
CA VAL A 472 -31.98 -48.77 8.96
C VAL A 472 -31.27 -48.84 10.31
N LEU A 473 -31.77 -49.62 11.28
CA LEU A 473 -31.10 -49.81 12.57
C LEU A 473 -29.76 -50.54 12.41
N LEU A 474 -29.70 -51.59 11.60
CA LEU A 474 -28.46 -52.31 11.29
C LEU A 474 -27.48 -51.45 10.48
N ALA A 475 -27.96 -50.61 9.55
CA ALA A 475 -27.13 -49.64 8.85
C ALA A 475 -26.59 -48.54 9.79
N VAL A 476 -27.41 -48.02 10.71
CA VAL A 476 -26.99 -47.03 11.72
C VAL A 476 -26.04 -47.63 12.76
N ILE A 477 -26.24 -48.90 13.15
CA ILE A 477 -25.31 -49.63 14.02
C ILE A 477 -24.00 -49.91 13.26
N GLY A 478 -24.06 -50.31 11.99
CA GLY A 478 -22.91 -50.47 11.11
C GLY A 478 -22.10 -49.18 10.96
N LEU A 479 -22.77 -48.07 10.63
CA LEU A 479 -22.17 -46.73 10.54
C LEU A 479 -21.61 -46.26 11.89
N ARG A 480 -22.25 -46.57 13.02
CA ARG A 480 -21.72 -46.27 14.37
C ARG A 480 -20.58 -47.19 14.81
N HIS A 481 -20.49 -48.41 14.28
CA HIS A 481 -19.38 -49.33 14.54
C HIS A 481 -18.19 -49.01 13.61
N GLN A 482 -18.46 -48.51 12.41
CA GLN A 482 -17.46 -48.04 11.45
C GLN A 482 -16.91 -46.66 11.82
N SER A 483 -17.71 -45.75 12.39
CA SER A 483 -17.21 -44.50 13.00
C SER A 483 -16.61 -44.67 14.40
N ARG A 484 -16.65 -45.89 14.95
CA ARG A 484 -15.95 -46.32 16.16
C ARG A 484 -14.82 -47.32 15.89
N SER A 485 -14.40 -47.49 14.64
CA SER A 485 -13.03 -47.93 14.42
C SER A 485 -12.14 -46.83 15.02
N LYS A 486 -11.35 -47.20 16.03
CA LYS A 486 -10.30 -46.31 16.54
C LYS A 486 -9.50 -45.87 15.32
N LEU A 487 -9.45 -44.58 15.02
CA LEU A 487 -8.47 -44.08 14.06
C LEU A 487 -7.12 -44.55 14.59
N GLN A 488 -6.48 -45.48 13.88
CA GLN A 488 -5.10 -45.79 14.15
C GLN A 488 -4.33 -44.51 13.85
N THR A 489 -3.83 -43.86 14.89
CA THR A 489 -2.97 -42.69 14.76
C THR A 489 -1.89 -43.05 13.73
N PRO A 490 -1.82 -42.35 12.58
CA PRO A 490 -0.94 -42.76 11.50
C PRO A 490 0.50 -42.82 12.00
N SER A 491 1.25 -43.87 11.63
CA SER A 491 2.60 -44.06 12.13
C SER A 491 3.49 -42.86 11.79
N ALA A 492 4.51 -42.59 12.61
CA ALA A 492 5.46 -41.50 12.41
C ALA A 492 5.98 -41.42 10.97
N LEU A 493 6.42 -42.55 10.42
CA LEU A 493 6.91 -42.67 9.06
C LEU A 493 5.82 -42.41 8.00
N THR A 494 4.56 -42.75 8.28
CA THR A 494 3.41 -42.43 7.41
C THR A 494 3.14 -40.92 7.38
N LEU A 495 3.18 -40.25 8.54
CA LEU A 495 2.99 -38.80 8.63
C LEU A 495 4.10 -38.04 7.93
N LEU A 496 5.36 -38.39 8.20
CA LEU A 496 6.53 -37.77 7.56
C LEU A 496 6.51 -37.97 6.04
N SER A 497 6.17 -39.17 5.57
CA SER A 497 6.09 -39.44 4.11
C SER A 497 4.93 -38.69 3.44
N ARG A 498 3.78 -38.51 4.12
CA ARG A 498 2.68 -37.66 3.62
C ARG A 498 3.07 -36.18 3.57
N SER A 499 3.86 -35.72 4.54
CA SER A 499 4.41 -34.35 4.55
C SER A 499 5.36 -34.12 3.36
N GLU A 500 6.30 -35.05 3.12
CA GLU A 500 7.17 -35.02 1.94
C GLU A 500 6.39 -35.02 0.62
N GLU A 501 5.35 -35.86 0.50
CA GLU A 501 4.54 -35.98 -0.70
C GLU A 501 3.71 -34.72 -0.95
N LYS A 502 3.08 -34.16 0.09
CA LYS A 502 2.33 -32.90 0.00
C LYS A 502 3.24 -31.75 -0.44
N LEU A 503 4.46 -31.66 0.10
CA LEU A 503 5.45 -30.66 -0.30
C LEU A 503 5.82 -30.76 -1.79
N LYS A 504 6.08 -31.99 -2.27
CA LYS A 504 6.39 -32.27 -3.69
C LYS A 504 5.24 -31.94 -4.63
N VAL A 505 3.99 -32.17 -4.21
CA VAL A 505 2.79 -31.83 -5.01
C VAL A 505 2.50 -30.33 -5.00
N SER A 506 2.83 -29.62 -3.92
CA SER A 506 2.58 -28.18 -3.80
C SER A 506 3.67 -27.28 -4.41
N THR A 507 4.88 -27.81 -4.63
CA THR A 507 5.99 -27.04 -5.22
C THR A 507 6.09 -27.31 -6.73
N PRO A 508 6.02 -26.28 -7.60
CA PRO A 508 6.21 -26.47 -9.05
C PRO A 508 7.60 -27.03 -9.39
N VAL A 509 7.70 -27.77 -10.50
CA VAL A 509 9.00 -28.22 -11.06
C VAL A 509 9.89 -27.01 -11.36
N HIS A 510 11.18 -27.10 -11.01
CA HIS A 510 12.14 -25.98 -11.02
C HIS A 510 11.79 -24.82 -10.06
N GLY A 511 10.75 -24.96 -9.25
CA GLY A 511 10.42 -24.05 -8.17
C GLY A 511 11.32 -24.24 -6.95
N ALA A 512 11.06 -23.44 -5.92
CA ALA A 512 11.77 -23.52 -4.65
C ALA A 512 10.81 -23.27 -3.47
N VAL A 513 11.26 -23.62 -2.28
CA VAL A 513 10.57 -23.32 -1.02
C VAL A 513 11.48 -22.41 -0.20
N ARG A 514 10.97 -21.24 0.18
CA ARG A 514 11.60 -20.33 1.13
C ARG A 514 10.89 -20.48 2.47
N SER A 515 11.66 -20.72 3.51
CA SER A 515 11.17 -20.95 4.87
C SER A 515 12.01 -20.16 5.85
N LYS A 516 11.37 -19.59 6.87
CA LYS A 516 12.00 -18.79 7.92
C LYS A 516 11.54 -19.31 9.27
N PHE A 517 12.49 -19.51 10.17
CA PHE A 517 12.26 -20.00 11.51
C PHE A 517 12.92 -19.07 12.53
N SER A 518 12.22 -18.75 13.61
CA SER A 518 12.90 -18.29 14.82
C SER A 518 13.52 -19.51 15.52
N LEU A 519 14.74 -19.34 16.02
CA LEU A 519 15.53 -20.35 16.71
C LEU A 519 15.85 -19.85 18.11
N ASP A 520 15.18 -20.42 19.10
CA ASP A 520 15.51 -20.25 20.52
C ASP A 520 16.51 -21.33 20.94
N VAL A 521 17.65 -20.93 21.52
CA VAL A 521 18.63 -21.87 22.08
C VAL A 521 18.75 -21.66 23.59
N THR A 522 18.42 -22.68 24.37
CA THR A 522 18.45 -22.66 25.84
C THR A 522 19.41 -23.72 26.38
N ARG A 523 20.30 -23.35 27.30
CA ARG A 523 21.20 -24.28 28.00
C ARG A 523 20.61 -24.61 29.38
N ARG A 524 20.51 -25.88 29.78
CA ARG A 524 19.93 -26.21 31.11
C ARG A 524 20.72 -25.63 32.29
N ASP A 525 22.04 -25.45 32.12
CA ASP A 525 22.94 -24.93 33.16
C ASP A 525 22.85 -23.40 33.34
N SER A 526 22.30 -22.66 32.38
CA SER A 526 22.24 -21.20 32.41
C SER A 526 20.91 -20.68 31.85
N ARG A 527 20.22 -19.83 32.62
CA ARG A 527 18.88 -19.29 32.32
C ARG A 527 18.84 -18.29 31.13
N THR A 528 19.84 -18.38 30.26
CA THR A 528 20.08 -17.57 29.07
C THR A 528 19.51 -18.26 27.84
N THR A 529 18.54 -17.63 27.19
CA THR A 529 18.01 -18.05 25.88
C THR A 529 18.56 -17.11 24.81
N ASN A 530 19.22 -17.66 23.79
CA ASN A 530 19.63 -16.90 22.61
C ASN A 530 18.54 -16.99 21.54
N HIS A 531 18.10 -15.85 21.03
CA HIS A 531 17.11 -15.75 19.96
C HIS A 531 17.79 -15.41 18.64
N LEU A 532 17.62 -16.28 17.64
CA LEU A 532 18.24 -16.21 16.32
C LEU A 532 17.17 -16.43 15.22
N GLU A 533 17.47 -16.09 13.98
CA GLU A 533 16.62 -16.38 12.82
C GLU A 533 17.36 -17.33 11.87
N VAL A 534 16.67 -18.34 11.35
CA VAL A 534 17.16 -19.28 10.34
C VAL A 534 16.30 -19.15 9.08
N GLU A 535 16.89 -18.67 8.00
CA GLU A 535 16.28 -18.57 6.68
C GLU A 535 16.83 -19.68 5.78
N ALA A 536 15.94 -20.48 5.18
CA ALA A 536 16.30 -21.58 4.30
C ALA A 536 15.54 -21.53 2.98
N LEU A 537 16.30 -21.57 1.88
CA LEU A 537 15.79 -21.68 0.51
C LEU A 537 16.24 -23.02 -0.08
N ARG A 538 15.30 -23.80 -0.64
CA ARG A 538 15.54 -25.16 -1.15
C ARG A 538 14.82 -25.36 -2.48
N SER A 539 15.52 -25.83 -3.52
CA SER A 539 14.91 -26.19 -4.81
C SER A 539 14.00 -27.42 -4.68
N SER A 540 13.01 -27.52 -5.57
CA SER A 540 12.05 -28.64 -5.62
C SER A 540 12.65 -29.97 -6.08
N ASP A 541 13.65 -29.88 -6.96
CA ASP A 541 14.07 -30.93 -7.88
C ASP A 541 15.60 -31.00 -8.04
N LEU A 542 16.30 -29.90 -7.85
CA LEU A 542 17.77 -29.84 -7.79
C LEU A 542 18.25 -29.92 -6.34
N PRO A 543 19.48 -30.41 -6.06
CA PRO A 543 20.05 -30.43 -4.71
C PRO A 543 20.43 -29.03 -4.17
N LEU A 544 20.03 -27.96 -4.86
CA LEU A 544 20.28 -26.58 -4.48
C LEU A 544 19.61 -26.22 -3.16
N ARG A 545 20.42 -25.82 -2.17
CA ARG A 545 19.95 -25.37 -0.85
C ARG A 545 20.86 -24.27 -0.32
N VAL A 546 20.27 -23.25 0.30
CA VAL A 546 21.02 -22.31 1.15
C VAL A 546 20.29 -22.11 2.47
N VAL A 547 21.05 -22.15 3.56
CA VAL A 547 20.57 -21.92 4.94
C VAL A 547 21.42 -20.81 5.55
N ARG A 548 20.76 -19.79 6.13
CA ARG A 548 21.38 -18.57 6.66
C ARG A 548 20.95 -18.38 8.11
N LEU A 549 21.92 -18.32 9.02
CA LEU A 549 21.70 -18.04 10.44
C LEU A 549 21.97 -16.55 10.69
N ARG A 550 21.00 -15.83 11.26
CA ARG A 550 21.07 -14.41 11.60
C ARG A 550 20.88 -14.19 13.09
N ALA A 551 21.53 -13.15 13.62
CA ALA A 551 21.26 -12.62 14.94
C ALA A 551 19.97 -11.78 14.93
N ALA A 552 19.36 -11.55 16.11
CA ALA A 552 18.12 -10.77 16.25
C ALA A 552 18.18 -9.31 15.74
N ASN A 553 19.36 -8.80 15.37
CA ASN A 553 19.55 -7.50 14.71
C ASN A 553 19.70 -7.60 13.16
N GLY A 554 19.40 -8.76 12.57
CA GLY A 554 19.49 -9.03 11.13
C GLY A 554 20.89 -9.43 10.61
N THR A 555 21.94 -9.32 11.43
CA THR A 555 23.33 -9.62 11.05
C THR A 555 23.51 -11.10 10.73
N LEU A 556 24.11 -11.43 9.58
CA LEU A 556 24.44 -12.81 9.21
C LEU A 556 25.58 -13.34 10.09
N VAL A 557 25.30 -14.39 10.86
CA VAL A 557 26.25 -15.06 11.77
C VAL A 557 27.00 -16.18 11.03
N ALA A 558 26.24 -17.05 10.36
CA ALA A 558 26.77 -18.18 9.62
C ALA A 558 25.83 -18.53 8.45
N ALA A 559 26.34 -19.26 7.46
CA ALA A 559 25.51 -19.79 6.38
C ALA A 559 26.12 -21.05 5.76
N GLN A 560 25.27 -21.90 5.18
CA GLN A 560 25.65 -23.08 4.41
C GLN A 560 24.93 -23.03 3.05
N GLU A 561 25.68 -23.19 1.97
CA GLU A 561 25.17 -23.40 0.62
C GLU A 561 25.50 -24.83 0.17
N VAL A 562 24.61 -25.42 -0.63
CA VAL A 562 24.76 -26.70 -1.31
C VAL A 562 24.49 -26.41 -2.78
N ASP A 563 25.50 -26.60 -3.63
CA ASP A 563 25.39 -26.31 -5.07
C ASP A 563 24.64 -27.41 -5.84
N ALA A 564 24.40 -27.18 -7.13
CA ALA A 564 23.71 -28.15 -8.02
C ALA A 564 24.47 -29.48 -8.21
N ARG A 565 25.74 -29.57 -7.75
CA ARG A 565 26.55 -30.79 -7.74
C ARG A 565 26.56 -31.48 -6.37
N GLY A 566 25.81 -30.96 -5.39
CA GLY A 566 25.77 -31.43 -4.02
C GLY A 566 27.00 -31.04 -3.19
N LYS A 567 27.83 -30.11 -3.67
CA LYS A 567 29.01 -29.64 -2.92
C LYS A 567 28.57 -28.61 -1.88
N GLU A 568 28.89 -28.89 -0.62
CA GLU A 568 28.64 -27.95 0.47
C GLU A 568 29.73 -26.86 0.57
N THR A 569 29.31 -25.62 0.84
CA THR A 569 30.17 -24.50 1.20
C THR A 569 29.64 -23.86 2.49
N ASN A 570 30.53 -23.64 3.46
CA ASN A 570 30.18 -23.06 4.76
C ASN A 570 30.82 -21.68 4.91
N PHE A 571 30.08 -20.73 5.47
CA PHE A 571 30.53 -19.38 5.83
C PHE A 571 30.32 -19.13 7.32
N SER A 572 31.33 -18.57 7.98
CA SER A 572 31.29 -18.07 9.37
C SER A 572 31.82 -16.64 9.42
N GLY A 573 30.99 -15.71 9.89
CA GLY A 573 31.26 -14.27 9.79
C GLY A 573 31.89 -13.65 11.03
N TYR A 574 33.16 -13.98 11.34
CA TYR A 574 33.91 -13.30 12.41
C TYR A 574 35.01 -12.40 11.85
N GLY A 575 34.87 -11.09 12.08
CA GLY A 575 35.82 -10.05 11.68
C GLY A 575 36.04 -9.03 12.79
N THR A 576 37.06 -9.24 13.61
CA THR A 576 37.78 -8.23 14.41
C THR A 576 36.93 -7.16 15.12
N ARG A 577 35.95 -7.54 15.95
CA ARG A 577 35.47 -6.68 17.05
C ARG A 577 34.86 -7.50 18.19
N PRO A 578 35.36 -7.38 19.44
CA PRO A 578 34.90 -8.22 20.55
C PRO A 578 33.51 -7.79 21.03
N MET A 579 32.50 -8.59 20.70
CA MET A 579 31.25 -8.72 21.46
C MET A 579 31.31 -10.01 22.31
N PRO A 580 30.27 -10.42 23.07
CA PRO A 580 30.32 -11.63 23.90
C PRO A 580 30.42 -12.94 23.07
N GLU A 581 31.63 -13.25 22.59
CA GLU A 581 31.88 -14.20 21.49
C GLU A 581 31.53 -15.66 21.83
N THR A 582 31.79 -16.10 23.07
CA THR A 582 31.87 -17.54 23.40
C THR A 582 30.57 -18.33 23.26
N GLN A 583 29.39 -17.67 23.23
CA GLN A 583 28.08 -18.34 23.14
C GLN A 583 27.53 -18.43 21.72
N LEU A 584 27.69 -17.40 20.88
CA LEU A 584 27.29 -17.47 19.46
C LEU A 584 28.24 -18.36 18.66
N GLU A 585 29.52 -18.40 19.03
CA GLU A 585 30.48 -19.35 18.47
C GLU A 585 30.01 -20.80 18.63
N THR A 586 29.54 -21.20 19.82
CA THR A 586 29.12 -22.60 20.04
C THR A 586 27.86 -22.96 19.24
N VAL A 587 26.86 -22.08 19.19
CA VAL A 587 25.65 -22.31 18.38
C VAL A 587 25.99 -22.42 16.89
N SER A 588 26.96 -21.63 16.40
CA SER A 588 27.47 -21.74 15.03
C SER A 588 28.18 -23.08 14.78
N THR A 589 28.95 -23.60 15.75
CA THR A 589 29.71 -24.85 15.60
C THR A 589 28.88 -26.13 15.74
N ASP A 590 27.81 -26.12 16.53
CA ASP A 590 26.99 -27.31 16.82
C ASP A 590 26.21 -27.84 15.59
N GLY A 591 26.13 -27.05 14.51
CA GLY A 591 25.62 -27.49 13.20
C GLY A 591 24.09 -27.66 13.10
N VAL A 592 23.36 -27.73 14.22
CA VAL A 592 21.91 -27.96 14.28
C VAL A 592 21.12 -27.00 13.38
N TRP A 593 21.50 -25.72 13.33
CA TRP A 593 20.87 -24.69 12.49
C TRP A 593 20.91 -24.98 10.97
N ARG A 594 21.78 -25.88 10.50
CA ARG A 594 21.91 -26.29 9.08
C ARG A 594 20.82 -27.26 8.64
N CYS A 595 20.10 -27.85 9.59
CA CYS A 595 18.95 -28.73 9.38
C CYS A 595 17.70 -28.02 9.90
N PRO A 596 17.17 -27.01 9.16
CA PRO A 596 15.89 -26.39 9.51
C PRO A 596 14.75 -27.42 9.39
N PRO A 597 13.61 -27.22 10.09
CA PRO A 597 12.53 -28.20 10.16
C PRO A 597 12.04 -28.68 8.80
N ASP A 598 12.29 -29.96 8.51
CA ASP A 598 11.75 -30.62 7.32
C ASP A 598 11.52 -32.12 7.56
N ALA A 599 10.44 -32.65 6.99
CA ALA A 599 9.99 -34.01 7.25
C ALA A 599 10.98 -35.08 6.77
N LYS A 600 11.82 -34.78 5.76
CA LYS A 600 12.84 -35.72 5.27
C LYS A 600 14.01 -35.78 6.25
N SER A 601 14.58 -34.64 6.64
CA SER A 601 15.65 -34.60 7.63
C SER A 601 15.22 -35.16 8.99
N PHE A 602 13.98 -34.93 9.41
CA PHE A 602 13.46 -35.54 10.65
C PHE A 602 13.29 -37.06 10.53
N LYS A 603 12.86 -37.56 9.38
CA LYS A 603 12.76 -39.00 9.08
C LYS A 603 14.14 -39.68 9.05
N ASP A 604 15.14 -39.00 8.48
CA ASP A 604 16.54 -39.43 8.50
C ASP A 604 17.11 -39.41 9.93
N LEU A 605 16.72 -38.43 10.77
CA LEU A 605 17.12 -38.34 12.18
C LEU A 605 16.48 -39.43 13.06
N VAL A 606 15.20 -39.74 12.81
CA VAL A 606 14.43 -40.83 13.44
C VAL A 606 15.02 -42.21 13.12
N ALA A 607 15.72 -42.38 12.00
CA ALA A 607 16.33 -43.65 11.62
C ALA A 607 17.32 -44.13 12.71
N GLY A 608 17.00 -45.26 13.35
CA GLY A 608 17.77 -45.82 14.47
C GLY A 608 17.44 -45.25 15.86
N ALA A 609 16.29 -44.59 16.04
CA ALA A 609 15.75 -44.27 17.37
C ALA A 609 14.92 -45.43 17.95
N SER A 610 14.98 -45.63 19.27
CA SER A 610 14.29 -46.72 19.98
C SER A 610 12.81 -46.42 20.22
N ASP A 611 12.53 -45.18 20.65
CA ASP A 611 11.25 -44.79 21.23
C ASP A 611 10.58 -43.71 20.37
N VAL A 612 10.09 -44.09 19.18
CA VAL A 612 9.40 -43.18 18.27
C VAL A 612 7.90 -43.15 18.59
N TYR A 613 7.33 -41.95 18.79
CA TYR A 613 5.92 -41.75 19.14
C TYR A 613 5.23 -40.74 18.23
N VAL A 614 3.89 -40.79 18.24
CA VAL A 614 3.01 -39.81 17.58
C VAL A 614 1.89 -39.42 18.54
N ASN A 615 1.79 -38.13 18.83
CA ASN A 615 0.67 -37.55 19.57
C ASN A 615 -0.21 -36.74 18.59
N GLU A 616 -1.53 -36.83 18.73
CA GLU A 616 -2.44 -35.92 18.03
C GLU A 616 -2.57 -34.64 18.87
N VAL A 617 -2.32 -33.48 18.28
CA VAL A 617 -2.31 -32.17 18.95
C VAL A 617 -3.30 -31.22 18.28
N LYS A 618 -3.69 -30.14 18.97
CA LYS A 618 -4.67 -29.19 18.43
C LYS A 618 -4.14 -28.53 17.15
N GLY A 619 -4.68 -28.92 16.00
CA GLY A 619 -4.29 -28.42 14.67
C GLY A 619 -3.19 -29.22 13.96
N GLY A 620 -2.83 -30.42 14.45
CA GLY A 620 -1.75 -31.19 13.84
C GLY A 620 -1.38 -32.49 14.53
N TYR A 621 -0.19 -32.99 14.19
CA TYR A 621 0.43 -34.17 14.77
C TYR A 621 1.80 -33.80 15.31
N GLU A 622 2.14 -34.27 16.49
CA GLU A 622 3.49 -34.20 17.04
C GLU A 622 4.15 -35.57 16.89
N VAL A 623 5.23 -35.62 16.12
CA VAL A 623 6.06 -36.82 15.93
C VAL A 623 7.34 -36.62 16.73
N GLY A 624 7.69 -37.57 17.60
CA GLY A 624 8.89 -37.44 18.43
C GLY A 624 9.67 -38.74 18.58
N PHE A 625 10.92 -38.63 19.03
CA PHE A 625 11.69 -39.79 19.44
C PHE A 625 12.63 -39.50 20.61
N ARG A 626 13.05 -40.57 21.29
CA ARG A 626 14.16 -40.55 22.26
C ARG A 626 15.24 -41.57 21.89
N ARG A 627 16.48 -41.24 22.23
CA ARG A 627 17.68 -42.08 22.02
C ARG A 627 18.69 -41.85 23.16
N SER A 628 19.38 -42.91 23.57
CA SER A 628 20.50 -42.80 24.52
C SER A 628 21.66 -42.00 23.91
N PRO A 629 22.36 -41.16 24.69
CA PRO A 629 23.53 -40.41 24.21
C PRO A 629 24.67 -41.35 23.82
N ILE A 630 25.39 -41.01 22.74
CA ILE A 630 26.60 -41.72 22.32
C ILE A 630 27.80 -41.09 23.05
N LEU A 631 28.61 -41.92 23.72
CA LEU A 631 29.79 -41.42 24.44
C LEU A 631 30.74 -40.68 23.49
N ASN A 632 31.22 -39.51 23.93
CA ASN A 632 32.18 -38.66 23.23
C ASN A 632 31.72 -38.11 21.86
N GLN A 633 30.42 -38.13 21.54
CA GLN A 633 29.88 -37.53 20.31
C GLN A 633 28.66 -36.63 20.61
N PRO A 634 28.54 -35.44 19.98
CA PRO A 634 27.33 -34.63 20.10
C PRO A 634 26.14 -35.40 19.53
N THR A 635 25.17 -35.74 20.38
CA THR A 635 24.06 -36.62 20.05
C THR A 635 22.74 -35.93 20.36
N ILE A 636 21.80 -35.93 19.41
CA ILE A 636 20.41 -35.54 19.67
C ILE A 636 19.74 -36.68 20.44
N VAL A 637 19.40 -36.43 21.71
CA VAL A 637 18.85 -37.43 22.64
C VAL A 637 17.32 -37.43 22.68
N GLU A 638 16.70 -36.29 22.37
CA GLU A 638 15.26 -36.14 22.21
C GLU A 638 14.97 -35.16 21.07
N ALA A 639 13.96 -35.45 20.27
CA ALA A 639 13.52 -34.59 19.18
C ALA A 639 11.99 -34.67 19.03
N THR A 640 11.34 -33.54 18.77
CA THR A 640 9.90 -33.46 18.43
C THR A 640 9.67 -32.55 17.24
N LEU A 641 8.79 -32.96 16.34
CA LEU A 641 8.36 -32.22 15.15
C LEU A 641 6.84 -32.11 15.13
N GLN A 642 6.32 -30.89 15.09
CA GLN A 642 4.88 -30.65 14.96
C GLN A 642 4.53 -30.36 13.50
N ILE A 643 3.61 -31.14 12.96
CA ILE A 643 3.14 -31.11 11.57
C ILE A 643 1.68 -30.62 11.56
N GLU A 644 1.42 -29.51 10.88
CA GLU A 644 0.07 -28.90 10.75
C GLU A 644 -0.87 -29.81 9.94
N SER A 645 -2.12 -30.00 10.40
CA SER A 645 -3.03 -31.01 9.82
C SER A 645 -3.55 -30.69 8.41
N GLU A 646 -3.68 -29.42 8.04
CA GLU A 646 -4.25 -29.02 6.75
C GLU A 646 -3.18 -28.93 5.65
N SER A 647 -2.06 -28.28 5.96
CA SER A 647 -0.95 -28.12 5.01
C SER A 647 0.00 -29.32 4.99
N MET A 648 -0.02 -30.18 6.02
CA MET A 648 0.96 -31.24 6.28
C MET A 648 2.42 -30.74 6.33
N ARG A 649 2.66 -29.46 6.66
CA ARG A 649 4.01 -28.89 6.83
C ARG A 649 4.51 -29.01 8.27
N PRO A 650 5.82 -29.20 8.50
CA PRO A 650 6.42 -29.03 9.81
C PRO A 650 6.49 -27.55 10.21
N VAL A 651 5.93 -27.18 11.36
CA VAL A 651 5.81 -25.78 11.83
C VAL A 651 6.59 -25.48 13.11
N VAL A 652 6.92 -26.50 13.91
CA VAL A 652 7.75 -26.39 15.13
C VAL A 652 8.63 -27.62 15.23
N GLU A 653 9.90 -27.44 15.59
CA GLU A 653 10.80 -28.53 15.95
C GLU A 653 11.53 -28.21 17.25
N THR A 654 11.66 -29.19 18.15
CA THR A 654 12.45 -29.05 19.39
C THR A 654 13.46 -30.20 19.47
N LEU A 655 14.74 -29.88 19.69
CA LEU A 655 15.85 -30.82 19.72
C LEU A 655 16.67 -30.66 21.01
N GLU A 656 16.84 -31.72 21.79
CA GLU A 656 17.79 -31.77 22.90
C GLU A 656 19.12 -32.38 22.42
N LEU A 657 20.16 -31.56 22.29
CA LEU A 657 21.53 -31.97 21.99
C LEU A 657 22.30 -32.20 23.30
N GLN A 658 22.92 -33.36 23.44
CA GLN A 658 23.88 -33.65 24.50
C GLN A 658 25.31 -33.75 23.93
N GLN A 659 26.24 -33.00 24.53
CA GLN A 659 27.66 -33.00 24.17
C GLN A 659 28.50 -33.06 25.46
N GLY A 660 28.99 -34.26 25.79
CA GLY A 660 29.56 -34.54 27.11
C GLY A 660 28.48 -34.37 28.20
N ASP A 661 28.81 -33.61 29.25
CA ASP A 661 27.87 -33.29 30.33
C ASP A 661 26.92 -32.14 29.98
N ALA A 662 27.20 -31.36 28.93
CA ALA A 662 26.39 -30.21 28.55
C ALA A 662 25.14 -30.63 27.74
N LYS A 663 23.98 -30.08 28.13
CA LYS A 663 22.69 -30.24 27.44
C LYS A 663 22.15 -28.91 26.95
N ARG A 664 21.81 -28.84 25.65
CA ARG A 664 21.23 -27.67 24.97
C ARG A 664 19.91 -28.06 24.30
N GLU A 665 18.90 -27.22 24.48
CA GLU A 665 17.62 -27.31 23.79
C GLU A 665 17.61 -26.28 22.66
N TYR A 666 17.32 -26.74 21.44
CA TYR A 666 17.11 -25.93 20.24
C TYR A 666 15.63 -25.99 19.90
N ARG A 667 14.97 -24.85 19.76
CA ARG A 667 13.56 -24.78 19.39
C ARG A 667 13.37 -23.90 18.16
N PHE A 668 13.02 -24.52 17.05
CA PHE A 668 12.61 -23.85 15.83
C PHE A 668 11.10 -23.61 15.85
N ARG A 669 10.67 -22.44 15.38
CA ARG A 669 9.25 -22.12 15.11
C ARG A 669 9.16 -21.41 13.77
N GLU A 670 8.30 -21.88 12.88
CA GLU A 670 8.04 -21.23 11.59
C GLU A 670 7.51 -19.80 11.82
N VAL A 671 8.14 -18.83 11.16
CA VAL A 671 7.73 -17.41 11.13
C VAL A 671 7.40 -16.92 9.73
N GLY A 672 7.76 -17.68 8.69
CA GLY A 672 7.37 -17.40 7.31
C GLY A 672 7.63 -18.59 6.38
N TYR A 673 6.75 -18.79 5.41
CA TYR A 673 6.82 -19.88 4.45
C TYR A 673 6.25 -19.42 3.10
N GLU A 674 6.96 -19.73 2.02
CA GLU A 674 6.65 -19.28 0.66
C GLU A 674 7.05 -20.35 -0.36
N ILE A 675 6.20 -20.59 -1.36
CA ILE A 675 6.48 -21.48 -2.50
C ILE A 675 6.74 -20.61 -3.72
N LEU A 676 7.97 -20.66 -4.23
CA LEU A 676 8.45 -19.86 -5.34
C LEU A 676 8.24 -20.62 -6.66
N PRO A 677 7.51 -20.07 -7.65
CA PRO A 677 7.44 -20.65 -8.99
C PRO A 677 8.79 -20.55 -9.72
N ALA A 678 9.04 -21.44 -10.67
CA ALA A 678 10.32 -21.53 -11.41
C ALA A 678 10.80 -20.21 -12.03
N SER A 679 9.88 -19.33 -12.46
CA SER A 679 10.21 -18.01 -13.01
C SER A 679 10.77 -17.00 -11.99
N SER A 680 10.63 -17.28 -10.69
CA SER A 680 11.09 -16.44 -9.57
C SER A 680 12.34 -17.00 -8.86
N VAL A 681 12.88 -18.11 -9.37
CA VAL A 681 14.02 -18.82 -8.79
C VAL A 681 15.21 -18.67 -9.73
N HIS A 682 16.28 -18.06 -9.23
CA HIS A 682 17.53 -17.91 -9.97
C HIS A 682 18.66 -18.65 -9.26
N ASP A 683 19.63 -19.19 -10.02
CA ASP A 683 20.83 -19.84 -9.47
C ASP A 683 21.58 -18.95 -8.46
N GLY A 684 21.48 -17.62 -8.61
CA GLY A 684 22.06 -16.63 -7.70
C GLY A 684 21.40 -16.56 -6.32
N ASP A 685 20.13 -16.97 -6.16
CA ASP A 685 19.43 -16.91 -4.87
C ASP A 685 19.99 -17.91 -3.85
N PHE A 686 20.55 -19.01 -4.36
CA PHE A 686 21.20 -20.08 -3.60
C PHE A 686 22.65 -19.76 -3.24
N ARG A 687 23.29 -18.75 -3.85
CA ARG A 687 24.70 -18.46 -3.61
C ARG A 687 24.93 -17.61 -2.37
N LEU A 688 26.08 -17.83 -1.72
CA LEU A 688 26.62 -16.97 -0.66
C LEU A 688 27.28 -15.70 -1.20
N THR A 689 27.66 -15.67 -2.49
CA THR A 689 28.26 -14.50 -3.13
C THR A 689 27.32 -13.30 -3.24
N SER A 690 26.02 -13.53 -3.29
CA SER A 690 24.96 -12.50 -3.35
C SER A 690 24.88 -11.61 -2.08
N ILE A 691 25.58 -12.01 -1.00
CA ILE A 691 25.78 -11.19 0.21
C ILE A 691 27.25 -10.67 0.29
N SER A 692 28.16 -11.28 -0.47
CA SER A 692 29.58 -10.94 -0.50
C SER A 692 29.95 -9.90 -1.57
N GLU A 693 29.15 -9.71 -2.61
CA GLU A 693 29.43 -8.73 -3.67
C GLU A 693 29.47 -7.29 -3.14
N GLY A 694 28.73 -6.97 -2.07
CA GLY A 694 28.86 -5.70 -1.34
C GLY A 694 30.14 -5.54 -0.48
N LYS A 695 31.03 -6.55 -0.38
CA LYS A 695 32.29 -6.47 0.42
C LYS A 695 33.52 -7.21 -0.13
N ARG A 696 33.44 -7.95 -1.24
CA ARG A 696 34.57 -8.72 -1.80
C ARG A 696 35.07 -8.29 -3.18
N ALA A 697 34.54 -7.22 -3.76
CA ALA A 697 35.18 -6.50 -4.87
C ALA A 697 36.51 -5.81 -4.47
N ALA A 698 36.85 -5.79 -3.18
CA ALA A 698 38.07 -5.16 -2.66
C ALA A 698 39.32 -6.08 -2.58
N ALA A 699 39.23 -7.37 -2.96
CA ALA A 699 40.31 -8.34 -2.68
C ALA A 699 40.55 -9.45 -3.73
N THR A 700 40.38 -9.15 -5.02
CA THR A 700 41.08 -9.90 -6.09
C THR A 700 41.37 -8.97 -7.26
N GLY A 701 42.60 -8.48 -7.36
CA GLY A 701 43.05 -7.66 -8.48
C GLY A 701 43.19 -8.48 -9.76
N GLY A 702 42.19 -8.41 -10.63
CA GLY A 702 42.25 -8.83 -12.03
C GLY A 702 41.73 -7.69 -12.90
N ALA A 703 42.57 -7.15 -13.78
CA ALA A 703 42.31 -5.89 -14.48
C ALA A 703 41.02 -5.90 -15.33
N ILE A 704 39.95 -5.34 -14.77
CA ILE A 704 38.80 -4.84 -15.52
C ILE A 704 39.06 -3.35 -15.75
N ALA A 705 38.74 -2.85 -16.95
CA ALA A 705 38.99 -1.46 -17.32
C ALA A 705 38.37 -0.49 -16.31
N ARG A 706 39.07 0.62 -16.01
CA ARG A 706 38.53 1.73 -15.22
C ARG A 706 37.25 2.25 -15.88
N THR A 707 36.09 1.82 -15.40
CA THR A 707 34.82 2.46 -15.73
C THR A 707 34.88 3.89 -15.22
N ASP A 708 34.60 4.85 -16.08
CA ASP A 708 34.56 6.25 -15.69
C ASP A 708 33.23 6.52 -14.97
N THR A 709 33.29 6.56 -13.64
CA THR A 709 32.13 6.86 -12.79
C THR A 709 31.45 8.17 -13.16
N ALA A 710 32.21 9.19 -13.59
CA ALA A 710 31.63 10.46 -14.00
C ALA A 710 30.85 10.35 -15.32
N GLN A 711 31.35 9.59 -16.30
CA GLN A 711 30.59 9.24 -17.51
C GLN A 711 29.26 8.55 -17.16
N LEU A 712 29.30 7.61 -16.21
CA LEU A 712 28.16 6.80 -15.83
C LEU A 712 27.07 7.63 -15.12
N ILE A 713 27.47 8.55 -14.24
CA ILE A 713 26.55 9.51 -13.59
C ILE A 713 25.88 10.41 -14.65
N LEU A 714 26.66 10.98 -15.59
CA LEU A 714 26.12 11.82 -16.68
C LEU A 714 25.07 11.08 -17.52
N GLU A 715 25.32 9.81 -17.85
CA GLU A 715 24.40 8.99 -18.65
C GLU A 715 23.09 8.67 -17.94
N VAL A 716 23.12 8.43 -16.63
CA VAL A 716 21.89 8.23 -15.84
C VAL A 716 21.10 9.53 -15.72
N LEU A 717 21.77 10.66 -15.44
CA LEU A 717 21.11 11.97 -15.33
C LEU A 717 20.47 12.41 -16.66
N GLU A 718 21.15 12.18 -17.80
CA GLU A 718 20.59 12.39 -19.15
C GLU A 718 19.36 11.52 -19.47
N VAL A 719 19.17 10.39 -18.79
CA VAL A 719 17.97 9.54 -18.91
C VAL A 719 16.89 10.00 -17.95
N LEU A 720 17.24 10.37 -16.71
CA LEU A 720 16.29 10.82 -15.69
C LEU A 720 15.61 12.14 -16.05
N SER A 721 16.37 13.13 -16.55
CA SER A 721 15.83 14.44 -16.99
C SER A 721 14.85 14.34 -18.18
N LYS A 722 14.78 13.18 -18.84
CA LYS A 722 13.83 12.89 -19.93
C LYS A 722 12.61 12.08 -19.48
N GLN A 723 12.39 11.89 -18.17
CA GLN A 723 11.19 11.23 -17.62
C GLN A 723 10.16 12.24 -17.07
N GLN A 724 8.95 11.77 -16.82
CA GLN A 724 7.88 12.55 -16.16
C GLN A 724 8.28 12.92 -14.72
N GLN A 725 7.83 14.10 -14.23
CA GLN A 725 8.15 14.63 -12.90
C GLN A 725 8.01 13.60 -11.76
N GLN A 726 6.92 12.83 -11.75
CA GLN A 726 6.66 11.79 -10.73
C GLN A 726 7.76 10.72 -10.64
N VAL A 727 8.44 10.41 -11.75
CA VAL A 727 9.58 9.48 -11.78
C VAL A 727 10.84 10.16 -11.25
N GLN A 728 11.05 11.44 -11.57
CA GLN A 728 12.17 12.24 -11.06
C GLN A 728 12.09 12.42 -9.53
N ASP A 729 10.89 12.64 -8.99
CA ASP A 729 10.64 12.79 -7.54
C ASP A 729 10.83 11.49 -6.74
N SER A 730 10.80 10.33 -7.43
CA SER A 730 10.76 8.99 -6.81
C SER A 730 12.00 8.13 -7.08
N VAL A 731 12.97 8.64 -7.85
CA VAL A 731 14.21 7.96 -8.23
C VAL A 731 15.41 8.87 -8.02
N ASP A 732 16.38 8.41 -7.21
CA ASP A 732 17.60 9.13 -6.85
C ASP A 732 18.84 8.40 -7.41
N VAL A 733 19.90 9.17 -7.68
CA VAL A 733 21.16 8.70 -8.27
C VAL A 733 22.29 8.99 -7.30
N GLU A 734 22.92 7.95 -6.78
CA GLU A 734 23.98 8.06 -5.78
C GLU A 734 25.31 7.49 -6.27
N ARG A 735 26.40 8.02 -5.69
CA ARG A 735 27.72 7.44 -5.82
C ARG A 735 28.08 6.63 -4.57
N GLY A 736 28.34 5.34 -4.76
CA GLY A 736 28.83 4.44 -3.72
C GLY A 736 30.30 4.70 -3.35
N GLN A 737 30.70 4.23 -2.17
CA GLN A 737 32.04 4.44 -1.60
C GLN A 737 33.20 3.86 -2.46
N ASN A 738 32.89 3.00 -3.43
CA ASN A 738 33.85 2.34 -4.32
C ASN A 738 33.76 2.79 -5.79
N ASN A 739 33.29 4.02 -6.07
CA ASN A 739 33.07 4.53 -7.43
C ASN A 739 31.96 3.82 -8.24
N GLU A 740 31.14 3.01 -7.58
CA GLU A 740 29.89 2.45 -8.11
C GLU A 740 28.82 3.55 -8.21
N VAL A 741 27.93 3.46 -9.19
CA VAL A 741 26.78 4.37 -9.33
C VAL A 741 25.51 3.58 -9.05
N VAL A 742 24.70 4.07 -8.11
CA VAL A 742 23.50 3.39 -7.64
C VAL A 742 22.26 4.21 -8.03
N VAL A 743 21.32 3.57 -8.71
CA VAL A 743 20.02 4.16 -9.05
C VAL A 743 18.98 3.50 -8.16
N SER A 744 18.42 4.26 -7.23
CA SER A 744 17.53 3.76 -6.17
C SER A 744 16.20 4.50 -6.16
N GLY A 745 15.10 3.84 -5.79
CA GLY A 745 13.79 4.48 -5.84
C GLY A 745 12.61 3.53 -5.95
N VAL A 746 11.40 4.10 -6.02
CA VAL A 746 10.14 3.36 -6.09
C VAL A 746 9.31 3.83 -7.28
N LEU A 747 8.80 2.89 -8.07
CA LEU A 747 7.99 3.13 -9.25
C LEU A 747 6.62 2.44 -9.09
N GLN A 748 5.57 3.00 -9.69
CA GLN A 748 4.19 2.53 -9.41
C GLN A 748 3.89 1.16 -10.01
N SER A 749 4.56 0.75 -11.09
CA SER A 749 4.34 -0.54 -11.73
C SER A 749 5.61 -1.15 -12.33
N SER A 750 5.57 -2.46 -12.56
CA SER A 750 6.70 -3.17 -13.16
C SER A 750 6.91 -2.82 -14.63
N ALA A 751 5.85 -2.38 -15.32
CA ALA A 751 5.96 -1.83 -16.67
C ALA A 751 6.77 -0.53 -16.67
N GLN A 752 6.46 0.42 -15.76
CA GLN A 752 7.26 1.64 -15.60
C GLN A 752 8.72 1.35 -15.23
N LYS A 753 8.94 0.43 -14.27
CA LYS A 753 10.28 -0.03 -13.89
C LYS A 753 11.05 -0.62 -15.06
N GLN A 754 10.41 -1.50 -15.84
CA GLN A 754 11.05 -2.14 -16.99
C GLN A 754 11.39 -1.13 -18.09
N ILE A 755 10.48 -0.23 -18.44
CA ILE A 755 10.71 0.86 -19.41
C ILE A 755 11.87 1.75 -18.98
N PHE A 756 11.97 2.08 -17.68
CA PHE A 756 13.06 2.89 -17.15
C PHE A 756 14.41 2.15 -17.20
N ILE A 757 14.43 0.87 -16.83
CA ILE A 757 15.64 0.02 -16.92
C ILE A 757 16.09 -0.18 -18.37
N GLU A 758 15.17 -0.34 -19.33
CA GLU A 758 15.48 -0.49 -20.76
C GLU A 758 16.11 0.79 -21.34
N LYS A 759 15.64 1.98 -20.92
CA LYS A 759 16.27 3.26 -21.27
C LYS A 759 17.70 3.37 -20.70
N LEU A 760 17.93 2.93 -19.45
CA LEU A 760 19.26 2.88 -18.84
C LEU A 760 20.18 1.83 -19.50
N GLY A 761 19.62 0.70 -19.95
CA GLY A 761 20.32 -0.41 -20.62
C GLY A 761 21.01 -0.03 -21.94
N SER A 762 20.70 1.14 -22.49
CA SER A 762 21.33 1.69 -23.70
C SER A 762 22.67 2.41 -23.43
N SER A 763 23.10 2.53 -22.16
CA SER A 763 24.28 3.29 -21.75
C SER A 763 25.59 2.45 -21.72
N PRO A 764 26.72 2.97 -22.25
CA PRO A 764 28.04 2.31 -22.21
C PRO A 764 28.66 2.32 -20.80
N GLY A 765 28.15 1.41 -19.95
CA GLY A 765 28.58 1.26 -18.57
C GLY A 765 27.53 0.64 -17.65
N PHE A 766 26.34 0.30 -18.18
CA PHE A 766 25.24 -0.33 -17.45
C PHE A 766 25.64 -1.48 -16.50
N ASN A 767 26.63 -2.30 -16.87
CA ASN A 767 27.15 -3.39 -16.03
C ASN A 767 27.86 -2.92 -14.74
N ALA A 768 28.10 -1.63 -14.58
CA ALA A 768 28.64 -0.98 -13.37
C ALA A 768 27.57 -0.12 -12.64
N LEU A 769 26.33 -0.10 -13.12
CA LEU A 769 25.18 0.45 -12.39
C LEU A 769 24.64 -0.58 -11.41
N THR A 770 24.43 -0.17 -10.17
CA THR A 770 23.61 -0.93 -9.21
C THR A 770 22.20 -0.37 -9.24
N ILE A 771 21.21 -1.16 -9.67
CA ILE A 771 19.82 -0.70 -9.81
C ILE A 771 18.97 -1.26 -8.67
N GLU A 772 18.68 -0.42 -7.69
CA GLU A 772 17.87 -0.71 -6.49
C GLU A 772 16.45 -0.12 -6.63
N LEU A 773 15.80 -0.38 -7.77
CA LEU A 773 14.44 0.09 -8.05
C LEU A 773 13.38 -0.90 -7.57
N HIS A 774 12.38 -0.41 -6.84
CA HIS A 774 11.24 -1.18 -6.38
C HIS A 774 9.95 -0.88 -7.15
N SER A 775 9.08 -1.88 -7.26
CA SER A 775 7.75 -1.81 -7.88
C SER A 775 6.83 -2.77 -7.13
N PRO A 776 5.56 -2.40 -6.85
CA PRO A 776 4.62 -3.28 -6.18
C PRO A 776 4.25 -4.49 -7.06
N ASP A 777 4.16 -4.32 -8.38
CA ASP A 777 3.83 -5.41 -9.33
C ASP A 777 5.05 -6.26 -9.71
N GLY A 778 6.12 -6.24 -8.91
CA GLY A 778 7.32 -7.04 -9.17
C GLY A 778 6.99 -8.55 -9.13
N PRO A 779 7.88 -9.44 -9.59
CA PRO A 779 7.65 -10.90 -9.56
C PRO A 779 7.63 -11.53 -8.13
N GLY A 780 7.29 -10.75 -7.10
CA GLY A 780 6.84 -11.19 -5.77
C GLY A 780 5.39 -10.81 -5.44
N ALA A 781 4.68 -10.07 -6.30
CA ALA A 781 3.24 -9.81 -6.15
C ALA A 781 2.43 -10.77 -7.02
N TYR A 782 1.62 -11.60 -6.37
CA TYR A 782 0.80 -12.62 -7.03
C TYR A 782 -0.39 -12.03 -7.80
N GLY A 783 -0.69 -12.62 -8.97
CA GLY A 783 -2.02 -12.58 -9.57
C GLY A 783 -2.14 -11.85 -10.91
N SER A 784 -1.34 -12.21 -11.92
CA SER A 784 -1.53 -11.73 -13.29
C SER A 784 -2.92 -12.11 -13.85
N SER A 785 -3.70 -11.10 -14.21
CA SER A 785 -4.83 -11.21 -15.14
C SER A 785 -4.84 -9.98 -16.05
N THR A 786 -4.47 -10.19 -17.32
CA THR A 786 -4.33 -9.13 -18.32
C THR A 786 -5.67 -8.78 -18.97
N ALA A 787 -6.08 -7.51 -18.88
CA ALA A 787 -7.20 -6.96 -19.67
C ALA A 787 -6.80 -5.61 -20.29
N ARG A 788 -7.24 -5.38 -21.54
CA ARG A 788 -6.85 -4.23 -22.37
C ARG A 788 -7.64 -2.96 -22.05
N THR A 789 -6.95 -1.82 -22.02
CA THR A 789 -7.53 -0.47 -21.89
C THR A 789 -7.98 0.10 -23.25
N LEU A 790 -9.07 0.86 -23.26
CA LEU A 790 -9.49 1.76 -24.34
C LEU A 790 -10.01 3.06 -23.72
N THR A 791 -9.67 4.21 -24.32
CA THR A 791 -9.88 5.57 -23.81
C THR A 791 -10.78 6.40 -24.72
N VAL A 792 -11.64 7.26 -24.15
CA VAL A 792 -12.26 8.44 -24.78
C VAL A 792 -12.45 9.53 -23.71
N ASP A 793 -12.32 10.80 -24.11
CA ASP A 793 -12.21 12.04 -23.32
C ASP A 793 -13.48 12.94 -23.43
N THR A 794 -13.73 13.86 -22.47
CA THR A 794 -14.45 15.15 -22.69
C THR A 794 -14.35 16.16 -21.51
N GLN A 795 -14.38 17.48 -21.81
CA GLN A 795 -14.23 18.62 -20.86
C GLN A 795 -15.51 19.47 -20.66
N VAL A 796 -15.62 20.24 -19.54
CA VAL A 796 -16.46 21.48 -19.38
C VAL A 796 -15.83 22.49 -18.36
N SER A 797 -16.08 23.80 -18.54
CA SER A 797 -15.45 24.98 -17.89
C SER A 797 -16.06 25.50 -16.56
N ILE A 798 -15.37 26.45 -15.87
CA ILE A 798 -15.74 27.07 -14.57
C ILE A 798 -15.42 28.59 -14.50
N GLU A 799 -16.20 29.31 -13.67
CA GLU A 799 -16.14 30.76 -13.32
C GLU A 799 -16.23 30.91 -11.78
N ASP A 800 -15.66 31.89 -11.06
CA ASP A 800 -14.73 32.98 -11.40
C ASP A 800 -13.94 33.45 -10.14
N GLY A 801 -13.06 34.47 -10.24
CA GLY A 801 -12.36 35.11 -9.11
C GLY A 801 -11.37 36.21 -9.54
N HIS A 802 -10.95 37.09 -8.60
CA HIS A 802 -10.11 38.28 -8.88
C HIS A 802 -8.64 38.10 -8.42
N LEU A 803 -7.69 38.77 -9.08
CA LEU A 803 -6.23 38.58 -8.87
C LEU A 803 -5.53 39.83 -8.28
N PRO A 804 -4.58 39.72 -7.33
CA PRO A 804 -3.87 40.89 -6.76
C PRO A 804 -3.05 41.71 -7.77
N TRP A 805 -2.34 41.03 -8.68
CA TRP A 805 -1.58 41.64 -9.78
C TRP A 805 -2.36 41.66 -11.11
N GLU A 806 -3.69 41.63 -11.06
CA GLU A 806 -4.54 41.62 -12.26
C GLU A 806 -4.21 42.75 -13.23
N GLY A 807 -3.91 43.96 -12.74
CA GLY A 807 -3.53 45.11 -13.56
C GLY A 807 -2.29 44.87 -14.43
N LEU A 808 -1.32 44.05 -13.98
CA LEU A 808 -0.14 43.72 -14.78
C LEU A 808 -0.49 42.85 -16.01
N LEU A 809 -1.63 42.15 -16.00
CA LEU A 809 -2.11 41.34 -17.12
C LEU A 809 -3.22 42.05 -17.91
N ARG A 810 -4.12 42.75 -17.21
CA ARG A 810 -5.29 43.41 -17.79
C ARG A 810 -4.90 44.54 -18.74
N ASP A 811 -3.96 45.39 -18.35
CA ASP A 811 -3.51 46.54 -19.16
C ASP A 811 -2.89 46.10 -20.51
N PRO A 812 -1.91 45.18 -20.58
CA PRO A 812 -1.35 44.73 -21.86
C PRO A 812 -2.32 43.89 -22.70
N LEU A 813 -3.25 43.13 -22.09
CA LEU A 813 -4.26 42.38 -22.84
C LEU A 813 -5.35 43.30 -23.42
N GLN A 814 -5.75 44.36 -22.71
CA GLN A 814 -6.63 45.40 -23.27
C GLN A 814 -5.96 46.15 -24.43
N ALA A 815 -4.66 46.45 -24.32
CA ALA A 815 -3.89 47.04 -25.42
C ALA A 815 -3.78 46.13 -26.67
N GLN A 816 -3.95 44.81 -26.50
CA GLN A 816 -4.03 43.84 -27.60
C GLN A 816 -5.45 43.67 -28.19
N GLY A 817 -6.45 44.36 -27.63
CA GLY A 817 -7.83 44.37 -28.13
C GLY A 817 -8.77 43.33 -27.50
N PHE A 818 -8.39 42.70 -26.39
CA PHE A 818 -9.27 41.78 -25.65
C PHE A 818 -10.21 42.55 -24.71
N GLU A 819 -11.51 42.23 -24.74
CA GLU A 819 -12.55 42.85 -23.90
C GLU A 819 -13.49 41.80 -23.27
N GLY A 820 -14.15 42.17 -22.17
CA GLY A 820 -15.20 41.36 -21.53
C GLY A 820 -14.73 39.99 -21.02
N PRO A 821 -15.57 38.93 -21.12
CA PRO A 821 -15.26 37.63 -20.53
C PRO A 821 -14.06 36.92 -21.19
N GLU A 822 -13.71 37.27 -22.43
CA GLU A 822 -12.52 36.75 -23.11
C GLU A 822 -11.24 37.29 -22.44
N LEU A 823 -11.24 38.58 -22.10
CA LEU A 823 -10.16 39.22 -21.33
C LEU A 823 -10.02 38.56 -19.94
N ASP A 824 -11.11 38.36 -19.21
CA ASP A 824 -11.07 37.80 -17.86
C ASP A 824 -10.62 36.32 -17.85
N ALA A 825 -11.07 35.52 -18.82
CA ALA A 825 -10.58 34.16 -19.02
C ALA A 825 -9.09 34.13 -19.40
N ARG A 826 -8.62 35.08 -20.21
CA ARG A 826 -7.21 35.20 -20.61
C ARG A 826 -6.32 35.61 -19.44
N ILE A 827 -6.76 36.56 -18.62
CA ILE A 827 -6.09 36.95 -17.37
C ILE A 827 -5.96 35.74 -16.44
N ARG A 828 -7.05 35.00 -16.18
CA ARG A 828 -7.02 33.78 -15.34
C ARG A 828 -6.06 32.72 -15.88
N ALA A 829 -6.02 32.49 -17.19
CA ALA A 829 -5.08 31.56 -17.83
C ALA A 829 -3.62 32.03 -17.72
N SER A 830 -3.33 33.31 -17.97
CA SER A 830 -2.00 33.91 -17.82
C SER A 830 -1.50 33.86 -16.37
N ALA A 831 -2.38 34.12 -15.40
CA ALA A 831 -2.04 34.03 -13.97
C ALA A 831 -1.67 32.59 -13.54
N ALA A 832 -2.45 31.59 -13.97
CA ALA A 832 -2.14 30.18 -13.71
C ALA A 832 -0.80 29.76 -14.35
N ALA A 833 -0.57 30.15 -15.62
CA ALA A 833 0.67 29.88 -16.33
C ALA A 833 1.90 30.53 -15.65
N LEU A 834 1.74 31.70 -15.03
CA LEU A 834 2.80 32.39 -14.29
C LEU A 834 3.20 31.66 -13.00
N ILE A 835 2.22 31.15 -12.24
CA ILE A 835 2.49 30.34 -11.05
C ILE A 835 3.19 29.03 -11.44
N GLU A 836 2.70 28.35 -12.47
CA GLU A 836 3.30 27.11 -12.97
C GLU A 836 4.73 27.33 -13.48
N ALA A 837 4.98 28.42 -14.21
CA ALA A 837 6.30 28.81 -14.69
C ALA A 837 7.27 29.12 -13.54
N GLY A 838 6.83 29.84 -12.50
CA GLY A 838 7.64 30.11 -11.31
C GLY A 838 8.08 28.84 -10.59
N ALA A 839 7.13 27.93 -10.36
CA ALA A 839 7.40 26.65 -9.71
C ALA A 839 8.29 25.73 -10.56
N ALA A 840 8.12 25.74 -11.89
CA ALA A 840 8.99 25.00 -12.81
C ALA A 840 10.42 25.57 -12.83
N LEU A 841 10.57 26.88 -12.94
CA LEU A 841 11.87 27.58 -12.90
C LEU A 841 12.64 27.22 -11.61
N HIS A 842 11.98 27.25 -10.46
CA HIS A 842 12.63 26.88 -9.20
C HIS A 842 13.10 25.42 -9.15
N ARG A 843 12.33 24.47 -9.72
CA ARG A 843 12.75 23.06 -9.85
C ARG A 843 13.97 22.91 -10.75
N GLU A 844 13.94 23.50 -11.95
CA GLU A 844 15.04 23.41 -12.92
C GLU A 844 16.34 24.01 -12.34
N ALA A 845 16.25 25.15 -11.63
CA ALA A 845 17.38 25.76 -10.95
C ALA A 845 17.95 24.85 -9.84
N TRP A 846 17.09 24.14 -9.10
CA TRP A 846 17.51 23.22 -8.03
C TRP A 846 18.19 21.96 -8.59
N VAL A 847 17.68 21.40 -9.69
CA VAL A 847 18.32 20.28 -10.39
C VAL A 847 19.69 20.71 -10.94
N ALA A 848 19.79 21.91 -11.52
CA ALA A 848 21.07 22.46 -11.98
C ALA A 848 22.09 22.64 -10.83
N ASP A 849 21.68 23.13 -9.65
CA ASP A 849 22.53 23.20 -8.47
C ASP A 849 22.97 21.82 -7.97
N GLN A 850 22.11 20.80 -8.00
CA GLN A 850 22.50 19.43 -7.67
C GLN A 850 23.59 18.90 -8.62
N ILE A 851 23.38 19.01 -9.94
CA ILE A 851 24.33 18.56 -10.97
C ILE A 851 25.65 19.34 -10.88
N ALA A 852 25.60 20.64 -10.56
CA ALA A 852 26.79 21.47 -10.43
C ALA A 852 27.57 21.21 -9.12
N THR A 853 26.88 20.88 -8.02
CA THR A 853 27.48 20.91 -6.67
C THR A 853 27.63 19.57 -5.96
N LYS A 854 26.78 18.57 -6.24
CA LYS A 854 26.73 17.32 -5.48
C LYS A 854 27.17 16.10 -6.29
N ASP A 855 26.79 16.04 -7.56
CA ASP A 855 26.98 14.84 -8.38
C ASP A 855 28.44 14.64 -8.84
N PHE A 856 29.24 15.72 -8.87
CA PHE A 856 30.65 15.71 -9.26
C PHE A 856 31.55 16.44 -8.24
N THR A 857 32.72 15.87 -7.95
CA THR A 857 33.74 16.54 -7.11
C THR A 857 34.55 17.56 -7.92
N SER A 858 35.08 18.59 -7.24
CA SER A 858 35.89 19.63 -7.88
C SER A 858 37.13 19.09 -8.61
N ASP A 859 37.74 18.02 -8.10
CA ASP A 859 38.92 17.39 -8.70
C ASP A 859 38.56 16.59 -9.96
N GLU A 860 37.37 15.98 -10.00
CA GLU A 860 36.88 15.26 -11.18
C GLU A 860 36.49 16.22 -12.30
N LEU A 861 35.83 17.33 -11.99
CA LEU A 861 35.54 18.38 -12.97
C LEU A 861 36.82 18.97 -13.58
N GLN A 862 37.92 19.02 -12.82
CA GLN A 862 39.25 19.40 -13.34
C GLN A 862 39.92 18.30 -14.16
N ALA A 863 39.72 17.02 -13.82
CA ALA A 863 40.26 15.87 -14.53
C ALA A 863 39.41 15.38 -15.72
N MET A 864 38.21 15.96 -15.92
CA MET A 864 37.22 15.50 -16.89
C MET A 864 37.68 15.72 -18.34
N HIS A 865 37.61 14.66 -19.15
CA HIS A 865 37.96 14.73 -20.58
C HIS A 865 37.04 15.72 -21.33
N PRO A 866 37.53 16.48 -22.33
CA PRO A 866 36.74 17.53 -22.99
C PRO A 866 35.35 17.11 -23.49
N GLU A 867 35.21 15.90 -24.03
CA GLU A 867 33.93 15.35 -24.50
C GLU A 867 32.91 15.14 -23.36
N LYS A 868 33.39 14.69 -22.19
CA LYS A 868 32.56 14.45 -21.00
C LYS A 868 32.19 15.76 -20.32
N ARG A 869 33.14 16.70 -20.32
CA ARG A 869 32.91 18.08 -19.90
C ARG A 869 31.88 18.77 -20.78
N ALA A 870 31.89 18.55 -22.09
CA ALA A 870 30.86 19.05 -23.00
C ALA A 870 29.47 18.47 -22.68
N ARG A 871 29.37 17.15 -22.36
CA ARG A 871 28.08 16.54 -21.91
C ARG A 871 27.59 17.10 -20.56
N TRP A 872 28.48 17.25 -19.58
CA TRP A 872 28.15 17.87 -18.30
C TRP A 872 27.69 19.33 -18.46
N LEU A 873 28.41 20.11 -19.27
CA LEU A 873 28.01 21.48 -19.62
C LEU A 873 26.68 21.51 -20.39
N ALA A 874 26.41 20.53 -21.26
CA ALA A 874 25.14 20.41 -21.97
C ALA A 874 23.96 20.01 -21.06
N LEU A 875 24.18 19.22 -20.01
CA LEU A 875 23.18 18.96 -18.97
C LEU A 875 22.87 20.22 -18.16
N LEU A 876 23.91 20.95 -17.72
CA LEU A 876 23.71 22.22 -17.02
C LEU A 876 23.03 23.25 -17.94
N LYS A 877 23.40 23.30 -19.22
CA LYS A 877 22.76 24.16 -20.22
C LYS A 877 21.30 23.76 -20.46
N LEU A 878 20.96 22.46 -20.52
CA LEU A 878 19.57 22.01 -20.65
C LEU A 878 18.67 22.57 -19.54
N HIS A 879 19.12 22.49 -18.28
CA HIS A 879 18.36 22.99 -17.14
C HIS A 879 18.37 24.53 -17.07
N LEU A 880 19.44 25.20 -17.50
CA LEU A 880 19.47 26.66 -17.61
C LEU A 880 18.61 27.19 -18.77
N ASP A 881 18.61 26.54 -19.93
CA ASP A 881 17.72 26.84 -21.06
C ASP A 881 16.26 26.67 -20.64
N ALA A 882 15.97 25.68 -19.79
CA ALA A 882 14.65 25.51 -19.18
C ALA A 882 14.32 26.64 -18.18
N CYS A 883 15.25 27.02 -17.30
CA CYS A 883 15.08 28.18 -16.41
C CYS A 883 14.80 29.45 -17.21
N ALA A 884 15.66 29.77 -18.19
CA ALA A 884 15.53 30.94 -19.06
C ALA A 884 14.25 30.90 -19.89
N LYS A 885 13.80 29.72 -20.37
CA LYS A 885 12.49 29.58 -21.02
C LYS A 885 11.33 29.92 -20.08
N HIS A 886 11.38 29.49 -18.82
CA HIS A 886 10.38 29.85 -17.83
C HIS A 886 10.49 31.32 -17.41
N ALA A 887 11.70 31.88 -17.26
CA ALA A 887 11.94 33.30 -16.98
C ALA A 887 11.40 34.20 -18.09
N ASN A 888 11.71 33.88 -19.35
CA ASN A 888 11.17 34.56 -20.53
C ASN A 888 9.65 34.41 -20.64
N LEU A 889 9.07 33.26 -20.29
CA LEU A 889 7.61 33.09 -20.23
C LEU A 889 6.99 34.03 -19.18
N ILE A 890 7.64 34.17 -18.03
CA ILE A 890 7.21 35.08 -16.95
C ILE A 890 7.28 36.54 -17.43
N GLU A 891 8.41 36.97 -17.98
CA GLU A 891 8.61 38.32 -18.51
C GLU A 891 7.60 38.67 -19.62
N ASN A 892 7.50 37.83 -20.66
CA ASN A 892 6.60 38.07 -21.80
C ASN A 892 5.12 38.09 -21.40
N THR A 893 4.74 37.40 -20.32
CA THR A 893 3.34 37.35 -19.85
C THR A 893 2.98 38.53 -18.96
N ILE A 894 3.92 39.03 -18.14
CA ILE A 894 3.70 40.20 -17.27
C ILE A 894 3.88 41.50 -18.06
N ALA A 895 4.59 41.46 -19.20
CA ALA A 895 4.73 42.56 -20.16
C ALA A 895 5.10 43.91 -19.50
N ILE A 896 5.95 43.84 -18.46
CA ILE A 896 6.54 45.04 -17.85
C ILE A 896 7.27 45.79 -18.97
N PRO A 897 6.96 47.07 -19.23
CA PRO A 897 7.75 47.87 -20.13
C PRO A 897 9.07 48.20 -19.41
N LEU A 898 9.99 47.22 -19.42
CA LEU A 898 11.41 47.41 -19.16
C LEU A 898 11.78 48.72 -19.81
N ARG A 899 12.15 49.72 -19.00
CA ARG A 899 12.58 50.99 -19.54
C ARG A 899 13.76 50.69 -20.43
N SER A 900 13.56 50.82 -21.75
CA SER A 900 14.65 50.80 -22.71
C SER A 900 15.66 51.83 -22.24
N HIS A 901 16.77 51.35 -21.68
CA HIS A 901 17.92 52.19 -21.42
C HIS A 901 18.46 52.55 -22.79
N ASP A 902 17.98 53.69 -23.32
CA ASP A 902 18.69 54.54 -24.27
C ASP A 902 19.95 55.08 -23.59
N ALA A 903 20.86 54.14 -23.37
CA ALA A 903 22.24 54.24 -22.99
C ALA A 903 22.85 52.99 -23.67
N THR A 904 23.47 53.07 -24.84
CA THR A 904 24.77 53.74 -25.03
C THR A 904 25.79 53.50 -23.90
N GLY A 905 25.64 52.38 -23.19
CA GLY A 905 26.63 51.73 -22.37
C GLY A 905 26.55 50.24 -22.68
N ALA A 906 27.57 49.69 -23.31
CA ALA A 906 27.63 48.24 -23.51
C ALA A 906 27.52 47.57 -22.13
N SER A 907 26.57 46.64 -21.98
CA SER A 907 26.56 45.76 -20.81
C SER A 907 27.96 45.15 -20.71
N PRO A 908 28.71 45.40 -19.62
CA PRO A 908 30.11 45.01 -19.55
C PRO A 908 30.14 43.49 -19.60
N ALA A 909 30.59 42.93 -20.73
CA ALA A 909 30.51 41.50 -21.02
C ALA A 909 30.96 40.69 -19.79
N ALA A 910 30.00 40.08 -19.11
CA ALA A 910 30.16 39.66 -17.71
C ALA A 910 31.41 38.78 -17.62
N SER A 911 32.40 39.23 -16.84
CA SER A 911 33.67 38.51 -16.73
C SER A 911 33.37 37.14 -16.12
N PRO A 912 33.76 36.02 -16.77
CA PRO A 912 33.29 34.71 -16.35
C PRO A 912 33.76 34.41 -14.94
N PHE A 913 33.06 33.51 -14.26
CA PHE A 913 33.56 32.95 -13.01
C PHE A 913 35.00 32.48 -13.17
N SER A 914 35.89 32.96 -12.30
CA SER A 914 37.34 32.73 -12.42
C SER A 914 37.75 31.37 -11.86
N THR A 915 36.90 30.77 -11.02
CA THR A 915 37.11 29.45 -10.43
C THR A 915 35.86 28.56 -10.51
N VAL A 916 36.07 27.25 -10.45
CA VAL A 916 34.99 26.24 -10.36
C VAL A 916 34.12 26.43 -9.11
N VAL A 917 34.68 26.99 -8.02
CA VAL A 917 33.95 27.27 -6.78
C VAL A 917 32.97 28.44 -6.96
N GLU A 918 33.40 29.51 -7.64
CA GLU A 918 32.51 30.65 -7.94
C GLU A 918 31.41 30.22 -8.92
N PHE A 919 31.74 29.46 -9.97
CA PHE A 919 30.77 28.90 -10.93
C PHE A 919 29.69 28.05 -10.23
N ARG A 920 30.10 27.19 -9.28
CA ARG A 920 29.18 26.43 -8.43
C ARG A 920 28.32 27.34 -7.54
N GLY A 921 28.90 28.42 -7.00
CA GLY A 921 28.17 29.40 -6.19
C GLY A 921 27.06 30.13 -6.97
N GLY A 922 27.24 30.33 -8.29
CA GLY A 922 26.22 30.91 -9.17
C GLY A 922 24.91 30.11 -9.19
N PHE A 923 24.98 28.78 -9.33
CA PHE A 923 23.78 27.93 -9.28
C PHE A 923 23.06 28.01 -7.93
N THR A 924 23.79 28.04 -6.82
CA THR A 924 23.19 28.23 -5.48
C THR A 924 22.55 29.60 -5.32
N SER A 925 23.05 30.64 -6.02
CA SER A 925 22.39 31.95 -6.12
C SER A 925 21.14 31.92 -7.00
N LEU A 926 21.16 31.21 -8.13
CA LEU A 926 20.00 30.99 -9.00
C LEU A 926 18.86 30.27 -8.25
N VAL A 927 19.16 29.24 -7.45
CA VAL A 927 18.18 28.57 -6.57
C VAL A 927 17.56 29.54 -5.55
N ARG A 928 18.35 30.48 -5.03
CA ARG A 928 17.88 31.49 -4.07
C ARG A 928 17.01 32.56 -4.74
N ALA A 929 17.34 32.99 -5.95
CA ALA A 929 16.58 33.96 -6.73
C ALA A 929 15.25 33.35 -7.21
N SER A 930 15.30 32.16 -7.82
CA SER A 930 14.12 31.43 -8.29
C SER A 930 13.12 31.13 -7.17
N LYS A 931 13.58 30.71 -5.99
CA LYS A 931 12.71 30.49 -4.82
C LYS A 931 11.94 31.75 -4.41
N LYS A 932 12.59 32.92 -4.46
CA LYS A 932 11.94 34.19 -4.16
C LYS A 932 10.90 34.53 -5.23
N LEU A 933 11.28 34.43 -6.51
CA LEU A 933 10.39 34.72 -7.64
C LEU A 933 9.13 33.82 -7.62
N ASP A 934 9.30 32.51 -7.45
CA ASP A 934 8.19 31.54 -7.28
C ASP A 934 7.23 31.96 -6.16
N SER A 935 7.76 32.20 -4.95
CA SER A 935 6.94 32.64 -3.81
C SER A 935 6.20 33.97 -4.05
N SER A 936 6.80 34.89 -4.82
CA SER A 936 6.21 36.17 -5.15
C SER A 936 5.13 36.06 -6.22
N LEU A 937 5.35 35.29 -7.29
CA LEU A 937 4.36 35.01 -8.33
C LEU A 937 3.14 34.27 -7.75
N ALA A 938 3.37 33.27 -6.90
CA ALA A 938 2.31 32.59 -6.16
C ALA A 938 1.52 33.55 -5.25
N SER A 939 2.15 34.58 -4.67
CA SER A 939 1.46 35.57 -3.84
C SER A 939 0.66 36.62 -4.64
N GLY A 940 1.09 36.97 -5.85
CA GLY A 940 0.50 38.06 -6.62
C GLY A 940 -0.46 37.63 -7.75
N PHE A 941 -0.30 36.42 -8.29
CA PHE A 941 -1.16 35.86 -9.34
C PHE A 941 -2.05 34.71 -8.87
N ALA A 942 -2.14 34.44 -7.57
CA ALA A 942 -3.22 33.61 -7.03
C ALA A 942 -4.48 34.45 -6.83
N LEU A 943 -5.66 33.84 -7.00
CA LEU A 943 -6.94 34.51 -6.74
C LEU A 943 -6.98 34.99 -5.27
N SER A 944 -7.57 36.15 -4.99
CA SER A 944 -7.62 36.73 -3.63
C SER A 944 -8.93 37.51 -3.42
N PRO A 945 -9.63 37.38 -2.26
CA PRO A 945 -10.99 37.89 -2.11
C PRO A 945 -11.02 39.37 -1.69
N GLU A 946 -9.91 39.93 -1.17
CA GLU A 946 -9.82 41.34 -0.77
C GLU A 946 -8.34 41.79 -0.70
N SER A 947 -8.12 43.11 -0.65
CA SER A 947 -6.84 43.76 -1.00
C SER A 947 -5.71 43.60 0.03
N GLN A 948 -5.10 42.42 0.08
CA GLN A 948 -3.79 42.22 0.73
C GLN A 948 -2.68 42.68 -0.25
N PRO A 949 -1.80 43.63 0.12
CA PRO A 949 -0.72 44.06 -0.76
C PRO A 949 0.26 42.90 -0.99
N PRO A 950 0.81 42.77 -2.21
CA PRO A 950 1.78 41.74 -2.55
C PRO A 950 3.03 41.83 -1.67
N SER A 951 3.71 40.69 -1.47
CA SER A 951 4.92 40.59 -0.63
C SER A 951 6.10 41.44 -1.13
N ILE A 952 6.07 41.82 -2.40
CA ILE A 952 6.98 42.73 -3.08
C ILE A 952 6.19 43.64 -4.03
N THR A 953 6.72 44.81 -4.34
CA THR A 953 6.18 45.71 -5.36
C THR A 953 6.49 45.20 -6.79
N PRO A 954 5.74 45.62 -7.83
CA PRO A 954 6.06 45.28 -9.21
C PRO A 954 7.48 45.70 -9.65
N ALA A 955 8.04 46.76 -9.06
CA ALA A 955 9.41 47.18 -9.31
C ALA A 955 10.45 46.24 -8.68
N GLU A 956 10.18 45.71 -7.48
CA GLU A 956 11.01 44.66 -6.86
C GLU A 956 10.86 43.31 -7.58
N LEU A 957 9.72 43.05 -8.23
CA LEU A 957 9.53 41.90 -9.12
C LEU A 957 10.37 42.04 -10.40
N GLU A 958 10.36 43.22 -11.03
CA GLU A 958 11.24 43.58 -12.16
C GLU A 958 12.72 43.43 -11.77
N GLU A 959 13.12 43.91 -10.58
CA GLU A 959 14.47 43.75 -10.05
C GLU A 959 14.85 42.26 -9.81
N LEU A 960 13.93 41.44 -9.28
CA LEU A 960 14.16 40.01 -9.10
C LEU A 960 14.30 39.25 -10.42
N ILE A 961 13.47 39.55 -11.42
CA ILE A 961 13.57 38.96 -12.77
C ILE A 961 14.90 39.39 -13.42
N THR A 962 15.24 40.68 -13.36
CA THR A 962 16.51 41.22 -13.90
C THR A 962 17.73 40.57 -13.24
N ASN A 963 17.74 40.43 -11.93
CA ASN A 963 18.84 39.76 -11.21
C ASN A 963 18.93 38.27 -11.54
N LEU A 964 17.80 37.59 -11.71
CA LEU A 964 17.74 36.18 -12.10
C LEU A 964 18.28 35.98 -13.52
N GLN A 965 17.85 36.80 -14.48
CA GLN A 965 18.36 36.80 -15.86
C GLN A 965 19.84 37.19 -15.93
N ALA A 966 20.33 38.05 -15.05
CA ALA A 966 21.76 38.38 -14.95
C ALA A 966 22.59 37.18 -14.46
N GLU A 967 22.13 36.45 -13.45
CA GLU A 967 22.77 35.22 -12.97
C GLU A 967 22.69 34.09 -14.03
N GLU A 968 21.55 33.91 -14.70
CA GLU A 968 21.40 32.98 -15.83
C GLU A 968 22.36 33.32 -16.97
N SER A 969 22.38 34.57 -17.44
CA SER A 969 23.28 35.05 -18.50
C SER A 969 24.75 34.90 -18.11
N TRP A 970 25.08 35.04 -16.82
CA TRP A 970 26.46 34.90 -16.34
C TRP A 970 26.89 33.43 -16.25
N LEU A 971 25.98 32.54 -15.84
CA LEU A 971 26.16 31.09 -15.89
C LEU A 971 26.28 30.58 -17.34
N GLU A 972 25.38 31.00 -18.24
CA GLU A 972 25.40 30.63 -19.66
C GLU A 972 26.68 31.15 -20.35
N ALA A 973 27.00 32.44 -20.21
CA ALA A 973 28.24 32.99 -20.77
C ALA A 973 29.51 32.37 -20.14
N THR A 974 29.42 31.76 -18.96
CA THR A 974 30.51 30.95 -18.42
C THR A 974 30.53 29.57 -19.08
N ILE A 975 29.40 28.87 -19.17
CA ILE A 975 29.27 27.57 -19.85
C ILE A 975 29.76 27.64 -21.29
N ASP A 976 29.31 28.63 -22.07
CA ASP A 976 29.68 28.80 -23.47
C ASP A 976 31.18 29.04 -23.62
N ARG A 977 31.81 29.86 -22.76
CA ARG A 977 33.27 30.02 -22.75
C ARG A 977 34.01 28.74 -22.36
N LEU A 978 33.48 27.95 -21.41
CA LEU A 978 34.04 26.64 -21.08
C LEU A 978 33.83 25.60 -22.21
N HIS A 979 32.87 25.84 -23.10
CA HIS A 979 32.62 25.04 -24.32
C HIS A 979 33.49 25.49 -25.51
N GLU A 980 33.76 26.80 -25.63
CA GLU A 980 34.56 27.46 -26.67
C GLU A 980 36.08 27.42 -26.43
N THR A 981 36.57 26.78 -25.35
CA THR A 981 38.01 26.69 -25.06
C THR A 981 38.60 25.35 -25.58
N PRO A 982 39.00 25.22 -26.86
CA PRO A 982 39.74 24.05 -27.31
C PRO A 982 41.15 24.04 -26.71
N SER A 983 41.75 22.85 -26.61
CA SER A 983 43.03 22.57 -25.95
C SER A 983 44.27 23.31 -26.51
N GLN A 984 44.38 24.62 -26.30
CA GLN A 984 45.61 25.40 -26.53
C GLN A 984 46.60 25.32 -25.36
N ARG A 985 46.94 24.10 -24.91
CA ARG A 985 48.07 23.84 -23.99
C ARG A 985 48.88 22.59 -24.34
N HIS A 986 49.24 22.45 -25.62
CA HIS A 986 50.38 21.63 -26.04
C HIS A 986 51.13 22.27 -27.21
N LYS A 987 51.81 23.40 -26.92
CA LYS A 987 52.98 23.90 -27.68
C LYS A 987 53.67 25.08 -26.97
N THR A 988 54.40 24.78 -25.91
CA THR A 988 55.67 25.43 -25.52
C THR A 988 56.43 24.50 -24.59
#